data_AF-A0A7N8YAK3-F1
#
_entry.id   AF-A0A7N8YAK3-F1
#
_cell.length_a   1.000
_cell.length_b   1.000
_cell.length_c   1.000
_cell.angle_alpha   90.00
_cell.angle_beta   90.00
_cell.angle_gamma   90.00
#
_symmetry.space_group_name_H-M   'P 1'
#
loop_
_entity.id
_entity.type
_entity.pdbx_description
1 polymer ?
#
loop_
_entity_poly.entity_id
_entity_poly.type
_entity_poly.pdbx_seq_one_letter_code
_entity_poly.pdbx_strand_id
1 'polypeptide(L)'
;ITSQLAYTIYIYIYIYTSSLSDSVSGFGRKDVVDHLLQTGANVHARDDGGLIPLHNACSFGHSEVVSLLLCQGADPNARDNWNYTPLHEAAIKGKIDVCIVLLQHGADPNIRNTDGKSALDLAEPSAKAVLTGEYKKDELLEAARSGNEEKLMALLTPLNVNCHASDGRKSTPLHLAAGYNRVRIVQLLLQHGADVHAKDKGGLVPLHNACSYGHYEVTELLLKHGACVNAMDLWQFTPLHEAASKNRVEVCSLLLSHGADPTLLNCHSKSSVDMAPTPELKERLTYEFKGHSLLQAAREADMAKAKKTLALEIINFKHPHTHDTALHCAVASPHPKRKQVTELLLRKGANVNEKNKDFMTPLHVAAERAHNDIMEVLQKHGAKVNALDTLGQTALHRAALAGHLQTCRLLLGYGADASLVSLQGFTAAQMGNEAVQQILSENVPVRNSDVDYRLLEAAKAGDLDTVKSLCTAQNVNCRDLEGRHSTPLHFAAGYNRVSVVEYLLHHGADVHAKDKGGLVPLHNACSYGHYEVAELLVRHGASVNVADLWKFTPLHEAAAKGKYEICKLLLKHGADPTKKNRDGNTPLDLVKDGDTDIQDLLRGDAALLDAAKKGCLARVQKLCSPDNINCRDTQGRNSTPLHLAAGYNNLEVAEYLLEHGADVNAQDKGGLIPLHNAASYGADDIRALLIDAMPPDALPSCLKPQVSASVVSTGATGGVVISPSPSPSCLSAASSIDNLTAPLSDITVAGATGTADGASGSDRKEGETLLDMTINQFLKSLGLEHLRDIFQREQISLDVLADMGHEELKEIGINAYGHRHKLIKGIERLLGGQQGANPYLTFHCSSQGTVLIDLAPDDKEFQSVEEELQSTIREHRDGGNAGGVFSRYNIIKIQKVVNKKLRERYAHRQKEIADENHNHHNERMLFHGSPFINAIIHKGFDERHAYIGGMFGAGIYFAENSSKSNQYVYGIGGGTGCPTHKDRSCYVCHRQMLFCRVTLGKSFLQFSAMKMAHAPPGHHSVIGRPSVNGLAYAEYVIYRGEQAYPEYLITYQIVKPESLSTPAATAEQKS
;
A
#
# COMPACT_ATOMS: atom_id res chain seq x y z
N ILE A 1 54.08 6.17 22.66
CA ILE A 1 52.95 5.82 21.77
C ILE A 1 51.71 6.65 22.14
N THR A 2 51.08 6.48 23.31
CA THR A 2 49.90 7.29 23.71
C THR A 2 50.14 8.81 23.76
N SER A 3 51.33 9.25 24.17
CA SER A 3 51.72 10.68 24.12
C SER A 3 51.96 11.25 22.72
N GLN A 4 52.23 10.40 21.72
CA GLN A 4 52.48 10.82 20.33
C GLN A 4 51.18 11.05 19.55
N LEU A 5 50.14 10.26 19.84
CA LEU A 5 48.81 10.42 19.22
C LEU A 5 48.15 11.76 19.60
N ALA A 6 48.34 12.25 20.83
CA ALA A 6 47.83 13.56 21.26
C ALA A 6 48.42 14.73 20.45
N TYR A 7 49.72 14.72 20.18
CA TYR A 7 50.38 15.70 19.31
C TYR A 7 49.97 15.56 17.84
N THR A 8 49.40 14.43 17.41
CA THR A 8 49.13 14.18 15.99
C THR A 8 47.97 15.03 15.45
N ILE A 9 46.84 15.18 16.17
CA ILE A 9 45.77 16.11 15.77
C ILE A 9 46.30 17.55 15.73
N TYR A 10 47.04 17.97 16.77
CA TYR A 10 47.59 19.31 16.87
C TYR A 10 48.51 19.63 15.68
N ILE A 11 49.50 18.77 15.43
CA ILE A 11 50.46 18.93 14.33
C ILE A 11 49.76 18.86 12.97
N TYR A 12 48.74 18.01 12.76
CA TYR A 12 48.03 17.97 11.47
C TYR A 12 47.18 19.22 11.21
N ILE A 13 46.43 19.69 12.22
CA ILE A 13 45.66 20.93 12.09
C ILE A 13 46.58 22.14 11.90
N TYR A 14 47.77 22.16 12.53
CA TYR A 14 48.73 23.27 12.41
C TYR A 14 49.55 23.24 11.10
N ILE A 15 50.09 22.09 10.69
CA ILE A 15 50.94 21.96 9.49
C ILE A 15 50.13 22.16 8.20
N TYR A 16 48.97 21.52 8.06
CA TYR A 16 48.20 21.59 6.81
C TYR A 16 47.36 22.87 6.62
N THR A 17 47.24 23.72 7.64
CA THR A 17 46.62 25.05 7.53
C THR A 17 47.63 26.16 7.24
N SER A 18 48.91 25.93 7.55
CA SER A 18 49.96 26.96 7.41
C SER A 18 50.60 27.03 6.00
N SER A 19 50.41 26.02 5.15
CA SER A 19 51.31 25.78 4.00
C SER A 19 50.71 25.96 2.60
N LEU A 20 49.47 26.44 2.44
CA LEU A 20 48.84 26.64 1.12
C LEU A 20 48.10 27.99 1.06
N SER A 21 48.83 29.02 0.65
CA SER A 21 48.25 30.27 0.15
C SER A 21 47.63 30.04 -1.23
N ASP A 22 46.32 30.25 -1.33
CA ASP A 22 45.50 30.34 -2.54
C ASP A 22 45.42 29.11 -3.48
N SER A 23 44.22 28.93 -4.07
CA SER A 23 43.93 28.11 -5.26
C SER A 23 43.80 26.58 -5.16
N VAL A 24 43.41 25.99 -4.02
CA VAL A 24 42.73 24.67 -4.02
C VAL A 24 41.48 24.69 -3.15
N SER A 25 40.33 24.35 -3.74
CA SER A 25 39.03 24.32 -3.09
C SER A 25 38.90 23.20 -2.06
N GLY A 26 38.78 23.60 -0.78
CA GLY A 26 37.90 22.94 0.20
C GLY A 26 38.19 21.50 0.61
N PHE A 27 39.30 21.24 1.32
CA PHE A 27 39.44 20.03 2.15
C PHE A 27 40.15 20.31 3.48
N GLY A 28 39.42 20.96 4.40
CA GLY A 28 39.64 20.70 5.83
C GLY A 28 39.22 19.25 6.07
N ARG A 29 40.19 18.34 6.18
CA ARG A 29 39.97 16.88 6.06
C ARG A 29 39.23 16.28 7.26
N LYS A 30 37.91 16.49 7.30
CA LYS A 30 36.99 15.88 8.27
C LYS A 30 37.26 14.39 8.43
N ASP A 31 37.40 13.65 7.34
CA ASP A 31 37.65 12.20 7.34
C ASP A 31 38.95 11.82 8.08
N VAL A 32 39.98 12.66 8.00
CA VAL A 32 41.25 12.45 8.72
C VAL A 32 41.09 12.77 10.21
N VAL A 33 40.36 13.84 10.55
CA VAL A 33 40.07 14.17 11.95
C VAL A 33 39.18 13.09 12.58
N ASP A 34 38.14 12.65 11.87
CA ASP A 34 37.24 11.56 12.28
C ASP A 34 38.01 10.25 12.48
N HIS A 35 38.86 9.86 11.52
CA HIS A 35 39.74 8.70 11.70
C HIS A 35 40.67 8.84 12.91
N LEU A 36 41.29 10.00 13.13
CA LEU A 36 42.15 10.23 14.30
C LEU A 36 41.37 10.11 15.61
N LEU A 37 40.16 10.66 15.69
CA LEU A 37 39.27 10.56 16.85
C LEU A 37 38.82 9.10 17.09
N GLN A 38 38.46 8.36 16.04
CA GLN A 38 38.17 6.93 16.10
C GLN A 38 39.37 6.10 16.58
N THR A 39 40.61 6.51 16.25
CA THR A 39 41.85 5.90 16.79
C THR A 39 42.24 6.37 18.19
N GLY A 40 41.37 7.12 18.89
CA GLY A 40 41.55 7.51 20.29
C GLY A 40 42.34 8.81 20.51
N ALA A 41 42.40 9.70 19.53
CA ALA A 41 42.99 11.02 19.72
C ALA A 41 42.11 11.91 20.64
N ASN A 42 42.76 12.72 21.49
CA ASN A 42 42.10 13.46 22.56
C ASN A 42 41.66 14.87 22.13
N VAL A 43 40.35 15.13 22.11
CA VAL A 43 39.76 16.47 21.80
C VAL A 43 40.13 17.56 22.81
N HIS A 44 40.56 17.20 24.02
CA HIS A 44 40.96 18.10 25.10
C HIS A 44 42.47 18.28 25.25
N ALA A 45 43.28 17.73 24.33
CA ALA A 45 44.73 17.95 24.34
C ALA A 45 45.04 19.46 24.24
N ARG A 46 46.00 19.95 25.02
CA ARG A 46 46.42 21.37 25.01
C ARG A 46 47.85 21.51 24.52
N ASP A 47 48.14 22.62 23.84
CA ASP A 47 49.50 23.04 23.52
C ASP A 47 50.12 23.95 24.61
N ASP A 48 51.32 24.46 24.35
CA ASP A 48 52.05 25.34 25.28
C ASP A 48 51.32 26.68 25.53
N GLY A 49 50.44 27.11 24.60
CA GLY A 49 49.54 28.26 24.75
C GLY A 49 48.24 27.93 25.50
N GLY A 50 47.98 26.65 25.79
CA GLY A 50 46.75 26.16 26.39
C GLY A 50 45.61 25.91 25.39
N LEU A 51 45.86 26.05 24.08
CA LEU A 51 44.86 25.91 23.02
C LEU A 51 44.50 24.43 22.83
N ILE A 52 43.19 24.14 22.73
CA ILE A 52 42.70 22.82 22.32
C ILE A 52 42.47 22.77 20.80
N PRO A 53 42.41 21.59 20.15
CA PRO A 53 42.13 21.45 18.71
C PRO A 53 40.95 22.28 18.19
N LEU A 54 39.94 22.49 19.03
CA LEU A 54 38.76 23.31 18.72
C LEU A 54 39.12 24.78 18.45
N HIS A 55 40.01 25.41 19.24
CA HIS A 55 40.45 26.79 18.99
C HIS A 55 41.02 26.97 17.58
N ASN A 56 41.90 26.04 17.17
CA ASN A 56 42.53 26.08 15.85
C ASN A 56 41.50 25.87 14.73
N ALA A 57 40.62 24.86 14.85
CA ALA A 57 39.54 24.62 13.89
C ALA A 57 38.62 25.86 13.74
N CYS A 58 38.35 26.56 14.84
CA CYS A 58 37.56 27.78 14.86
C CYS A 58 38.28 28.97 14.22
N SER A 59 39.57 29.19 14.51
CA SER A 59 40.39 30.28 13.96
C SER A 59 40.51 30.19 12.43
N PHE A 60 40.66 28.97 11.88
CA PHE A 60 40.70 28.76 10.42
C PHE A 60 39.31 28.76 9.75
N GLY A 61 38.24 28.43 10.49
CA GLY A 61 36.86 28.48 9.98
C GLY A 61 36.31 27.15 9.46
N HIS A 62 36.81 26.01 9.95
CA HIS A 62 36.41 24.67 9.48
C HIS A 62 35.15 24.18 10.19
N SER A 63 33.98 24.72 9.84
CA SER A 63 32.68 24.43 10.48
C SER A 63 32.39 22.94 10.68
N GLU A 64 32.59 22.09 9.66
CA GLU A 64 32.37 20.64 9.78
C GLU A 64 33.30 19.95 10.78
N VAL A 65 34.56 20.41 10.89
CA VAL A 65 35.53 19.90 11.86
C VAL A 65 35.19 20.38 13.27
N VAL A 66 34.73 21.63 13.40
CA VAL A 66 34.21 22.20 14.65
C VAL A 66 33.02 21.39 15.15
N SER A 67 32.01 21.13 14.31
CA SER A 67 30.86 20.27 14.65
C SER A 67 31.29 18.87 15.07
N LEU A 68 32.23 18.24 14.33
CA LEU A 68 32.75 16.91 14.67
C LEU A 68 33.43 16.89 16.05
N LEU A 69 34.29 17.87 16.35
CA LEU A 69 34.97 17.97 17.64
C LEU A 69 33.97 18.19 18.80
N LEU A 70 32.97 19.05 18.61
CA LEU A 70 31.91 19.31 19.60
C LEU A 70 31.04 18.05 19.85
N CYS A 71 30.69 17.33 18.79
CA CYS A 71 29.99 16.04 18.90
C CYS A 71 30.83 14.96 19.61
N GLN A 72 32.15 15.04 19.54
CA GLN A 72 33.09 14.19 20.28
C GLN A 72 33.45 14.75 21.68
N GLY A 73 32.68 15.72 22.18
CA GLY A 73 32.75 16.20 23.56
C GLY A 73 33.74 17.34 23.81
N ALA A 74 34.32 17.96 22.77
CA ALA A 74 35.15 19.16 22.95
C ALA A 74 34.37 20.28 23.65
N ASP A 75 34.98 20.91 24.66
CA ASP A 75 34.32 21.98 25.42
C ASP A 75 34.31 23.30 24.61
N PRO A 76 33.14 23.83 24.21
CA PRO A 76 33.03 25.09 23.48
C PRO A 76 33.47 26.32 24.30
N ASN A 77 33.57 26.17 25.63
CA ASN A 77 33.96 27.20 26.59
C ASN A 77 35.38 27.01 27.12
N ALA A 78 36.16 26.09 26.54
CA ALA A 78 37.55 25.86 26.89
C ALA A 78 38.37 27.16 26.84
N ARG A 79 39.24 27.35 27.82
CA ARG A 79 40.09 28.54 27.94
C ARG A 79 41.56 28.18 27.76
N ASP A 80 42.23 28.97 26.91
CA ASP A 80 43.69 28.98 26.77
C ASP A 80 44.36 29.75 27.93
N ASN A 81 45.67 29.96 27.85
CA ASN A 81 46.44 30.65 28.90
C ASN A 81 46.10 32.15 29.03
N TRP A 82 45.38 32.74 28.07
CA TRP A 82 44.92 34.14 28.06
C TRP A 82 43.40 34.28 28.23
N ASN A 83 42.72 33.20 28.66
CA ASN A 83 41.27 33.09 28.78
C ASN A 83 40.48 33.30 27.47
N TYR A 84 41.12 33.17 26.30
CA TYR A 84 40.42 33.12 25.02
C TYR A 84 39.69 31.78 24.89
N THR A 85 38.48 31.84 24.33
CA THR A 85 37.67 30.66 23.99
C THR A 85 37.64 30.44 22.48
N PRO A 86 37.24 29.25 21.98
CA PRO A 86 37.04 29.03 20.55
C PRO A 86 36.11 30.06 19.89
N LEU A 87 35.15 30.63 20.64
CA LEU A 87 34.27 31.69 20.16
C LEU A 87 34.97 33.04 20.02
N HIS A 88 35.98 33.35 20.85
CA HIS A 88 36.83 34.53 20.64
C HIS A 88 37.62 34.40 19.33
N GLU A 89 38.25 33.24 19.09
CA GLU A 89 38.97 32.96 17.85
C GLU A 89 38.08 33.10 16.62
N ALA A 90 36.91 32.44 16.61
CA ALA A 90 35.95 32.53 15.52
C ALA A 90 35.48 33.98 15.26
N ALA A 91 35.23 34.75 16.32
CA ALA A 91 34.75 36.13 16.24
C ALA A 91 35.81 37.09 15.68
N ILE A 92 37.06 36.98 16.15
CA ILE A 92 38.21 37.77 15.69
C ILE A 92 38.53 37.48 14.21
N LYS A 93 38.34 36.24 13.77
CA LYS A 93 38.61 35.82 12.39
C LYS A 93 37.38 35.93 11.47
N GLY A 94 36.27 36.51 11.95
CA GLY A 94 35.06 36.76 11.16
C GLY A 94 34.32 35.49 10.69
N LYS A 95 34.50 34.35 11.37
CA LYS A 95 34.04 33.02 10.93
C LYS A 95 32.58 32.77 11.33
N ILE A 96 31.66 33.41 10.60
CA ILE A 96 30.20 33.39 10.83
C ILE A 96 29.68 31.97 11.17
N ASP A 97 29.87 31.00 10.27
CA ASP A 97 29.27 29.67 10.41
C ASP A 97 29.81 28.93 11.64
N VAL A 98 31.08 29.15 11.99
CA VAL A 98 31.69 28.63 13.21
C VAL A 98 31.10 29.30 14.45
N CYS A 99 30.90 30.62 14.44
CA CYS A 99 30.22 31.32 15.55
C CYS A 99 28.82 30.76 15.78
N ILE A 100 28.06 30.49 14.71
CA ILE A 100 26.72 29.88 14.79
C ILE A 100 26.81 28.48 15.42
N VAL A 101 27.66 27.60 14.89
CA VAL A 101 27.84 26.23 15.42
C VAL A 101 28.28 26.23 16.88
N LEU A 102 29.23 27.08 17.27
CA LEU A 102 29.67 27.20 18.67
C LEU A 102 28.53 27.62 19.60
N LEU A 103 27.74 28.63 19.22
CA LEU A 103 26.57 29.08 20.00
C LEU A 103 25.49 27.99 20.08
N GLN A 104 25.25 27.24 19.00
CA GLN A 104 24.32 26.11 18.98
C GLN A 104 24.73 24.98 19.94
N HIS A 105 26.04 24.77 20.12
CA HIS A 105 26.60 23.80 21.05
C HIS A 105 26.87 24.36 22.47
N GLY A 106 26.43 25.58 22.78
CA GLY A 106 26.47 26.13 24.15
C GLY A 106 27.72 26.93 24.50
N ALA A 107 28.42 27.52 23.52
CA ALA A 107 29.43 28.55 23.80
C ALA A 107 28.78 29.79 24.46
N ASP A 108 29.35 30.26 25.56
CA ASP A 108 28.93 31.47 26.27
C ASP A 108 29.67 32.71 25.69
N PRO A 109 28.96 33.63 25.02
CA PRO A 109 29.57 34.84 24.46
C PRO A 109 30.01 35.86 25.52
N ASN A 110 29.63 35.67 26.80
CA ASN A 110 29.92 36.60 27.89
C ASN A 110 31.25 36.31 28.62
N ILE A 111 31.92 35.19 28.32
CA ILE A 111 33.24 34.90 28.86
C ILE A 111 34.22 36.00 28.42
N ARG A 112 35.06 36.46 29.36
CA ARG A 112 36.06 37.50 29.13
C ARG A 112 37.48 36.95 29.16
N ASN A 113 38.32 37.42 28.25
CA ASN A 113 39.76 37.14 28.20
C ASN A 113 40.52 37.86 29.33
N THR A 114 41.85 37.73 29.39
CA THR A 114 42.70 38.44 30.37
C THR A 114 42.67 39.96 30.27
N ASP A 115 42.31 40.54 29.12
CA ASP A 115 42.11 41.99 28.96
C ASP A 115 40.71 42.45 29.42
N GLY A 116 39.88 41.53 29.91
CA GLY A 116 38.49 41.81 30.28
C GLY A 116 37.54 41.96 29.09
N LYS A 117 37.95 41.60 27.88
CA LYS A 117 37.14 41.68 26.65
C LYS A 117 36.40 40.37 26.37
N SER A 118 35.16 40.47 25.91
CA SER A 118 34.36 39.35 25.43
C SER A 118 34.59 39.07 23.94
N ALA A 119 34.06 37.95 23.43
CA ALA A 119 34.07 37.65 22.00
C ALA A 119 33.40 38.76 21.17
N LEU A 120 32.36 39.41 21.69
CA LEU A 120 31.66 40.53 21.03
C LEU A 120 32.51 41.80 20.94
N ASP A 121 33.36 42.06 21.95
CA ASP A 121 34.24 43.23 22.01
C ASP A 121 35.41 43.14 21.01
N LEU A 122 35.76 41.92 20.60
CA LEU A 122 36.85 41.60 19.67
C LEU A 122 36.37 41.17 18.26
N ALA A 123 35.05 41.12 18.03
CA ALA A 123 34.48 40.59 16.79
C ALA A 123 34.67 41.50 15.57
N GLU A 124 35.05 40.90 14.45
CA GLU A 124 34.87 41.50 13.11
C GLU A 124 33.37 41.81 12.85
N PRO A 125 33.02 42.84 12.05
CA PRO A 125 31.64 43.30 11.89
C PRO A 125 30.65 42.21 11.45
N SER A 126 31.10 41.24 10.66
CA SER A 126 30.31 40.09 10.21
C SER A 126 29.95 39.13 11.35
N ALA A 127 30.94 38.75 12.18
CA ALA A 127 30.72 37.91 13.35
C ALA A 127 29.97 38.67 14.46
N LYS A 128 30.16 39.99 14.56
CA LYS A 128 29.45 40.85 15.51
C LYS A 128 27.94 40.75 15.36
N ALA A 129 27.43 40.71 14.12
CA ALA A 129 26.01 40.54 13.85
C ALA A 129 25.45 39.19 14.38
N VAL A 130 26.25 38.12 14.39
CA VAL A 130 25.87 36.82 14.96
C VAL A 130 25.79 36.93 16.49
N LEU A 131 26.80 37.54 17.11
CA LEU A 131 26.91 37.74 18.55
C LEU A 131 25.91 38.77 19.12
N THR A 132 25.25 39.56 18.28
CA THR A 132 24.10 40.40 18.67
C THR A 132 22.74 39.80 18.28
N GLY A 133 22.70 38.62 17.65
CA GLY A 133 21.46 37.96 17.20
C GLY A 133 20.78 38.62 15.97
N GLU A 134 21.42 39.58 15.31
CA GLU A 134 20.86 40.31 14.16
C GLU A 134 21.27 39.72 12.80
N TYR A 135 22.24 38.79 12.76
CA TYR A 135 22.68 38.13 11.54
C TYR A 135 21.53 37.37 10.86
N LYS A 136 21.21 37.77 9.61
CA LYS A 136 20.17 37.17 8.75
C LYS A 136 18.81 36.97 9.44
N LYS A 137 18.47 37.84 10.40
CA LYS A 137 17.27 37.75 11.25
C LYS A 137 15.96 37.62 10.46
N ASP A 138 15.81 38.39 9.38
CA ASP A 138 14.63 38.32 8.51
C ASP A 138 14.54 36.99 7.75
N GLU A 139 15.67 36.37 7.39
CA GLU A 139 15.70 35.05 6.77
C GLU A 139 15.34 33.92 7.75
N LEU A 140 15.73 34.04 9.03
CA LEU A 140 15.32 33.13 10.11
C LEU A 140 13.81 33.21 10.38
N LEU A 141 13.28 34.44 10.44
CA LEU A 141 11.85 34.69 10.62
C LEU A 141 11.02 34.14 9.46
N GLU A 142 11.49 34.29 8.23
CA GLU A 142 10.81 33.72 7.06
C GLU A 142 10.98 32.20 6.97
N ALA A 143 12.11 31.62 7.38
CA ALA A 143 12.23 30.17 7.54
C ALA A 143 11.20 29.63 8.53
N ALA A 144 11.00 30.33 9.65
CA ALA A 144 9.99 29.97 10.65
C ALA A 144 8.54 30.11 10.15
N ARG A 145 8.25 31.09 9.29
CA ARG A 145 6.93 31.27 8.63
C ARG A 145 6.67 30.22 7.55
N SER A 146 7.65 30.00 6.69
CA SER A 146 7.54 29.11 5.51
C SER A 146 7.60 27.63 5.86
N GLY A 147 8.21 27.26 6.99
CA GLY A 147 8.43 25.86 7.36
C GLY A 147 9.78 25.29 6.90
N ASN A 148 10.75 26.14 6.54
CA ASN A 148 12.05 25.68 6.06
C ASN A 148 12.97 25.28 7.23
N GLU A 149 12.98 24.00 7.56
CA GLU A 149 13.77 23.44 8.67
C GLU A 149 15.28 23.60 8.48
N GLU A 150 15.80 23.29 7.30
CA GLU A 150 17.24 23.39 6.99
C GLU A 150 17.74 24.83 7.17
N LYS A 151 17.01 25.80 6.61
CA LYS A 151 17.36 27.22 6.71
C LYS A 151 17.18 27.78 8.12
N LEU A 152 16.18 27.28 8.87
CA LEU A 152 16.04 27.62 10.29
C LEU A 152 17.29 27.15 11.05
N MET A 153 17.63 25.87 10.93
CA MET A 153 18.75 25.26 11.67
C MET A 153 20.12 25.82 11.26
N ALA A 154 20.29 26.28 10.02
CA ALA A 154 21.52 26.95 9.58
C ALA A 154 21.73 28.35 10.21
N LEU A 155 20.68 28.97 10.77
CA LEU A 155 20.71 30.36 11.28
C LEU A 155 20.37 30.49 12.78
N LEU A 156 19.70 29.50 13.35
CA LEU A 156 19.16 29.56 14.72
C LEU A 156 20.28 29.50 15.77
N THR A 157 20.26 30.44 16.71
CA THR A 157 21.17 30.49 17.87
C THR A 157 20.39 30.89 19.14
N PRO A 158 20.92 30.62 20.34
CA PRO A 158 20.33 31.10 21.60
C PRO A 158 20.14 32.63 21.65
N LEU A 159 20.89 33.38 20.84
CA LEU A 159 20.85 34.84 20.78
C LEU A 159 19.75 35.40 19.86
N ASN A 160 19.27 34.61 18.88
CA ASN A 160 18.25 35.05 17.92
C ASN A 160 16.94 34.24 17.94
N VAL A 161 16.85 33.14 18.70
CA VAL A 161 15.62 32.32 18.81
C VAL A 161 14.37 33.13 19.21
N ASN A 162 14.55 34.18 20.02
CA ASN A 162 13.51 35.11 20.47
C ASN A 162 13.59 36.49 19.79
N CYS A 163 14.22 36.59 18.62
CA CYS A 163 14.28 37.84 17.87
C CYS A 163 12.87 38.33 17.49
N HIS A 164 12.71 39.64 17.28
CA HIS A 164 11.45 40.22 16.82
C HIS A 164 11.52 40.64 15.35
N ALA A 165 10.47 40.35 14.59
CA ALA A 165 10.30 40.88 13.25
C ALA A 165 10.36 42.42 13.22
N SER A 166 10.97 42.95 12.17
CA SER A 166 11.06 44.39 11.89
C SER A 166 9.73 45.02 11.45
N ASP A 167 8.62 44.29 11.61
CA ASP A 167 7.27 44.69 11.23
C ASP A 167 6.53 45.45 12.34
N GLY A 168 5.31 45.91 12.03
CA GLY A 168 4.47 46.63 12.98
C GLY A 168 4.01 45.81 14.19
N ARG A 169 4.09 44.47 14.16
CA ARG A 169 3.66 43.58 15.24
C ARG A 169 4.81 43.11 16.14
N LYS A 170 6.06 43.10 15.68
CA LYS A 170 7.20 42.51 16.42
C LYS A 170 6.98 41.04 16.80
N SER A 171 6.40 40.24 15.91
CA SER A 171 6.24 38.80 16.15
C SER A 171 7.60 38.08 16.21
N THR A 172 7.75 37.08 17.09
CA THR A 172 8.96 36.22 17.15
C THR A 172 8.87 35.03 16.18
N PRO A 173 9.96 34.28 15.91
CA PRO A 173 9.90 33.05 15.10
C PRO A 173 8.79 32.09 15.58
N LEU A 174 8.61 31.96 16.90
CA LEU A 174 7.59 31.09 17.49
C LEU A 174 6.16 31.57 17.22
N HIS A 175 5.91 32.90 17.20
CA HIS A 175 4.62 33.46 16.81
C HIS A 175 4.28 33.16 15.34
N LEU A 176 5.28 33.23 14.45
CA LEU A 176 5.12 32.97 13.02
C LEU A 176 4.89 31.47 12.79
N ALA A 177 5.77 30.62 13.32
CA ALA A 177 5.64 29.17 13.23
C ALA A 177 4.29 28.68 13.79
N ALA A 178 3.85 29.25 14.92
CA ALA A 178 2.57 28.91 15.52
C ALA A 178 1.36 29.35 14.67
N GLY A 179 1.38 30.56 14.10
CA GLY A 179 0.27 31.06 13.26
C GLY A 179 0.16 30.40 11.89
N TYR A 180 1.27 29.87 11.36
CA TYR A 180 1.33 29.22 10.03
C TYR A 180 1.38 27.68 10.10
N ASN A 181 0.99 27.08 11.23
CA ASN A 181 0.93 25.64 11.47
C ASN A 181 2.25 24.87 11.20
N ARG A 182 3.39 25.46 11.54
CA ARG A 182 4.71 24.84 11.31
C ARG A 182 5.12 23.96 12.48
N VAL A 183 4.37 22.88 12.73
CA VAL A 183 4.53 21.98 13.89
C VAL A 183 5.99 21.61 14.17
N ARG A 184 6.74 21.22 13.13
CA ARG A 184 8.15 20.83 13.28
C ARG A 184 9.09 22.00 13.60
N ILE A 185 8.87 23.18 13.02
CA ILE A 185 9.56 24.42 13.39
C ILE A 185 9.25 24.80 14.85
N VAL A 186 7.99 24.68 15.29
CA VAL A 186 7.59 24.97 16.67
C VAL A 186 8.33 24.04 17.65
N GLN A 187 8.48 22.75 17.32
CA GLN A 187 9.30 21.81 18.11
C GLN A 187 10.76 22.27 18.19
N LEU A 188 11.39 22.58 17.05
CA LEU A 188 12.80 22.99 16.99
C LEU A 188 13.03 24.30 17.77
N LEU A 189 12.17 25.29 17.58
CA LEU A 189 12.26 26.56 18.31
C LEU A 189 12.15 26.37 19.83
N LEU A 190 11.20 25.57 20.30
CA LEU A 190 11.04 25.28 21.73
C LEU A 190 12.20 24.46 22.31
N GLN A 191 12.77 23.53 21.54
CA GLN A 191 13.99 22.80 21.91
C GLN A 191 15.22 23.72 22.04
N HIS A 192 15.30 24.77 21.22
CA HIS A 192 16.38 25.76 21.24
C HIS A 192 16.08 27.01 22.09
N GLY A 193 15.12 26.95 23.02
CA GLY A 193 14.90 27.99 24.02
C GLY A 193 13.99 29.15 23.60
N ALA A 194 13.09 28.93 22.63
CA ALA A 194 12.06 29.92 22.31
C ALA A 194 11.13 30.13 23.51
N ASP A 195 10.90 31.39 23.87
CA ASP A 195 10.03 31.78 24.97
C ASP A 195 8.56 31.64 24.56
N VAL A 196 7.90 30.64 25.14
CA VAL A 196 6.48 30.35 24.96
C VAL A 196 5.55 31.46 25.48
N HIS A 197 6.08 32.35 26.32
CA HIS A 197 5.39 33.52 26.90
C HIS A 197 5.77 34.84 26.22
N ALA A 198 6.64 34.82 25.21
CA ALA A 198 7.06 36.02 24.50
C ALA A 198 5.83 36.80 24.01
N LYS A 199 5.82 38.11 24.21
CA LYS A 199 4.72 38.97 23.75
C LYS A 199 5.09 39.75 22.51
N ASP A 200 4.19 39.78 21.53
CA ASP A 200 4.25 40.73 20.42
C ASP A 200 3.79 42.14 20.87
N LYS A 201 3.79 43.11 19.96
CA LYS A 201 3.41 44.51 20.25
C LYS A 201 1.94 44.66 20.68
N GLY A 202 1.05 43.75 20.29
CA GLY A 202 -0.34 43.68 20.75
C GLY A 202 -0.49 42.98 22.12
N GLY A 203 0.60 42.45 22.67
CA GLY A 203 0.59 41.66 23.90
C GLY A 203 0.20 40.19 23.68
N LEU A 204 -0.01 39.77 22.44
CA LEU A 204 -0.31 38.38 22.10
C LEU A 204 0.91 37.51 22.40
N VAL A 205 0.67 36.32 22.93
CA VAL A 205 1.65 35.21 23.00
C VAL A 205 1.42 34.22 21.86
N PRO A 206 2.40 33.35 21.47
CA PRO A 206 2.27 32.44 20.33
C PRO A 206 1.00 31.56 20.34
N LEU A 207 0.51 31.22 21.54
CA LEU A 207 -0.74 30.47 21.73
C LEU A 207 -1.97 31.17 21.13
N HIS A 208 -2.05 32.51 21.15
CA HIS A 208 -3.16 33.24 20.51
C HIS A 208 -3.20 33.00 19.00
N ASN A 209 -2.03 33.01 18.34
CA ASN A 209 -1.93 32.78 16.90
C ASN A 209 -2.38 31.36 16.55
N ALA A 210 -1.88 30.35 17.27
CA ALA A 210 -2.31 28.96 17.07
C ALA A 210 -3.83 28.81 17.24
N CYS A 211 -4.39 29.41 18.30
CA CYS A 211 -5.80 29.30 18.63
C CYS A 211 -6.73 30.04 17.66
N SER A 212 -6.38 31.24 17.19
CA SER A 212 -7.21 32.00 16.25
C SER A 212 -7.37 31.29 14.89
N TYR A 213 -6.29 30.67 14.41
CA TYR A 213 -6.31 29.92 13.16
C TYR A 213 -6.80 28.47 13.31
N GLY A 214 -6.88 27.92 14.52
CA GLY A 214 -7.42 26.58 14.80
C GLY A 214 -6.37 25.46 14.75
N HIS A 215 -5.09 25.77 14.93
CA HIS A 215 -3.98 24.82 14.77
C HIS A 215 -3.83 23.92 16.01
N TYR A 216 -4.59 22.82 16.04
CA TYR A 216 -4.71 21.93 17.19
C TYR A 216 -3.37 21.39 17.72
N GLU A 217 -2.54 20.80 16.85
CA GLU A 217 -1.26 20.18 17.24
C GLU A 217 -0.27 21.21 17.78
N VAL A 218 -0.17 22.38 17.15
CA VAL A 218 0.63 23.51 17.64
C VAL A 218 0.12 24.00 19.00
N THR A 219 -1.21 24.08 19.17
CA THR A 219 -1.83 24.52 20.43
C THR A 219 -1.48 23.56 21.55
N GLU A 220 -1.61 22.26 21.32
CA GLU A 220 -1.28 21.21 22.27
C GLU A 220 0.21 21.24 22.64
N LEU A 221 1.09 21.42 21.65
CA LEU A 221 2.54 21.49 21.85
C LEU A 221 2.95 22.71 22.70
N LEU A 222 2.37 23.89 22.43
CA LEU A 222 2.61 25.10 23.22
C LEU A 222 2.13 24.93 24.67
N LEU A 223 0.94 24.34 24.88
CA LEU A 223 0.41 24.05 26.22
C LEU A 223 1.28 23.04 26.98
N LYS A 224 1.77 21.99 26.31
CA LYS A 224 2.73 21.01 26.87
C LYS A 224 4.05 21.66 27.29
N HIS A 225 4.50 22.69 26.56
CA HIS A 225 5.68 23.49 26.92
C HIS A 225 5.38 24.68 27.84
N GLY A 226 4.22 24.69 28.52
CA GLY A 226 3.92 25.61 29.62
C GLY A 226 3.21 26.91 29.22
N ALA A 227 2.75 27.06 27.98
CA ALA A 227 1.99 28.24 27.55
C ALA A 227 0.82 28.54 28.51
N CYS A 228 0.74 29.78 28.98
CA CYS A 228 -0.34 30.19 29.88
C CYS A 228 -1.68 30.22 29.12
N VAL A 229 -2.54 29.25 29.42
CA VAL A 229 -3.84 29.04 28.74
C VAL A 229 -4.78 30.25 28.84
N ASN A 230 -4.67 31.03 29.92
CA ASN A 230 -5.44 32.25 30.18
C ASN A 230 -4.57 33.53 30.03
N ALA A 231 -3.50 33.48 29.24
CA ALA A 231 -2.70 34.66 28.93
C ALA A 231 -3.58 35.76 28.32
N MET A 232 -3.45 36.99 28.81
CA MET A 232 -4.17 38.15 28.26
C MET A 232 -3.26 39.02 27.38
N ASP A 233 -3.78 39.42 26.23
CA ASP A 233 -3.22 40.46 25.38
C ASP A 233 -3.55 41.89 25.91
N LEU A 234 -3.21 42.94 25.17
CA LEU A 234 -3.50 44.32 25.57
C LEU A 234 -5.01 44.69 25.57
N TRP A 235 -5.85 43.88 24.94
CA TRP A 235 -7.32 44.02 24.91
C TRP A 235 -8.03 43.04 25.86
N GLN A 236 -7.27 42.35 26.72
CA GLN A 236 -7.76 41.30 27.64
C GLN A 236 -8.42 40.11 26.91
N PHE A 237 -8.11 39.90 25.64
CA PHE A 237 -8.45 38.65 24.96
C PHE A 237 -7.54 37.54 25.50
N THR A 238 -8.12 36.35 25.64
CA THR A 238 -7.38 35.11 25.93
C THR A 238 -7.35 34.23 24.68
N PRO A 239 -6.48 33.21 24.60
CA PRO A 239 -6.50 32.24 23.51
C PRO A 239 -7.86 31.58 23.28
N LEU A 240 -8.69 31.46 24.33
CA LEU A 240 -10.05 30.94 24.22
C LEU A 240 -11.03 31.94 23.58
N HIS A 241 -10.86 33.25 23.77
CA HIS A 241 -11.64 34.26 23.06
C HIS A 241 -11.35 34.21 21.55
N GLU A 242 -10.07 34.07 21.18
CA GLU A 242 -9.65 33.89 19.78
C GLU A 242 -10.27 32.63 19.18
N ALA A 243 -10.07 31.46 19.81
CA ALA A 243 -10.64 30.19 19.34
C ALA A 243 -12.18 30.23 19.22
N ALA A 244 -12.87 30.75 20.25
CA ALA A 244 -14.33 30.80 20.28
C ALA A 244 -14.91 31.72 19.20
N SER A 245 -14.34 32.92 19.02
CA SER A 245 -14.82 33.89 18.03
C SER A 245 -14.63 33.43 16.58
N LYS A 246 -13.68 32.52 16.33
CA LYS A 246 -13.42 31.90 15.02
C LYS A 246 -14.03 30.50 14.88
N ASN A 247 -14.88 30.08 15.81
CA ASN A 247 -15.55 28.78 15.84
C ASN A 247 -14.59 27.56 15.78
N ARG A 248 -13.45 27.62 16.49
CA ARG A 248 -12.44 26.55 16.54
C ARG A 248 -12.79 25.52 17.61
N VAL A 249 -13.85 24.75 17.37
CA VAL A 249 -14.50 23.87 18.37
C VAL A 249 -13.51 22.95 19.08
N GLU A 250 -12.63 22.27 18.34
CA GLU A 250 -11.66 21.30 18.85
C GLU A 250 -10.58 21.98 19.71
N VAL A 251 -10.15 23.17 19.30
CA VAL A 251 -9.19 24.00 20.04
C VAL A 251 -9.83 24.57 21.31
N CYS A 252 -11.09 25.00 21.27
CA CYS A 252 -11.84 25.39 22.46
C CYS A 252 -11.88 24.26 23.50
N SER A 253 -12.22 23.04 23.07
CA SER A 253 -12.24 21.85 23.95
C SER A 253 -10.85 21.52 24.52
N LEU A 254 -9.79 21.63 23.71
CA LEU A 254 -8.41 21.46 24.17
C LEU A 254 -8.04 22.51 25.24
N LEU A 255 -8.31 23.79 24.98
CA LEU A 255 -8.03 24.88 25.92
C LEU A 255 -8.78 24.69 27.25
N LEU A 256 -10.07 24.34 27.21
CA LEU A 256 -10.86 24.03 28.41
C LEU A 256 -10.28 22.85 29.21
N SER A 257 -9.79 21.80 28.52
CA SER A 257 -9.15 20.66 29.18
C SER A 257 -7.84 21.03 29.89
N HIS A 258 -7.15 22.08 29.44
CA HIS A 258 -5.97 22.67 30.07
C HIS A 258 -6.30 23.81 31.07
N GLY A 259 -7.57 24.03 31.41
CA GLY A 259 -7.97 25.00 32.44
C GLY A 259 -8.22 26.42 31.93
N ALA A 260 -8.54 26.60 30.65
CA ALA A 260 -9.07 27.87 30.16
C ALA A 260 -10.37 28.24 30.88
N ASP A 261 -10.52 29.51 31.27
CA ASP A 261 -11.73 30.03 31.88
C ASP A 261 -12.53 30.84 30.84
N PRO A 262 -13.69 30.33 30.36
CA PRO A 262 -14.51 31.01 29.36
C PRO A 262 -15.28 32.18 29.94
N THR A 263 -15.28 32.39 31.27
CA THR A 263 -16.02 33.46 31.98
C THR A 263 -15.20 34.74 32.15
N LEU A 264 -13.89 34.69 31.91
CA LEU A 264 -13.04 35.88 31.85
C LEU A 264 -13.57 36.86 30.79
N LEU A 265 -13.58 38.15 31.12
CA LEU A 265 -14.09 39.20 30.25
C LEU A 265 -12.94 39.96 29.57
N ASN A 266 -13.09 40.22 28.27
CA ASN A 266 -12.19 41.12 27.54
C ASN A 266 -12.53 42.61 27.78
N CYS A 267 -11.80 43.52 27.14
CA CYS A 267 -12.02 44.98 27.26
C CYS A 267 -13.38 45.48 26.74
N HIS A 268 -14.18 44.63 26.11
CA HIS A 268 -15.54 44.91 25.66
C HIS A 268 -16.62 44.33 26.60
N SER A 269 -16.22 43.84 27.78
CA SER A 269 -17.07 43.14 28.74
C SER A 269 -17.75 41.89 28.16
N LYS A 270 -17.11 41.23 27.18
CA LYS A 270 -17.59 39.97 26.61
C LYS A 270 -16.72 38.81 27.07
N SER A 271 -17.38 37.70 27.41
CA SER A 271 -16.75 36.43 27.71
C SER A 271 -16.46 35.62 26.43
N SER A 272 -15.70 34.53 26.54
CA SER A 272 -15.48 33.63 25.40
C SER A 272 -16.79 32.96 24.93
N VAL A 273 -17.74 32.75 25.85
CA VAL A 273 -19.09 32.24 25.53
C VAL A 273 -19.90 33.27 24.75
N ASP A 274 -19.82 34.56 25.10
CA ASP A 274 -20.53 35.62 24.39
C ASP A 274 -20.03 35.79 22.95
N MET A 275 -18.74 35.55 22.73
CA MET A 275 -18.07 35.67 21.43
C MET A 275 -18.25 34.47 20.50
N ALA A 276 -18.70 33.31 21.01
CA ALA A 276 -18.96 32.15 20.17
C ALA A 276 -20.13 32.43 19.18
N PRO A 277 -19.98 32.15 17.87
CA PRO A 277 -20.99 32.52 16.87
C PRO A 277 -22.21 31.59 16.84
N THR A 278 -22.08 30.35 17.32
CA THR A 278 -23.09 29.28 17.22
C THR A 278 -23.64 28.90 18.60
N PRO A 279 -24.96 28.65 18.76
CA PRO A 279 -25.54 28.16 20.01
C PRO A 279 -24.87 26.90 20.55
N GLU A 280 -24.50 25.98 19.66
CA GLU A 280 -23.90 24.69 19.98
C GLU A 280 -22.51 24.86 20.62
N LEU A 281 -21.71 25.83 20.15
CA LEU A 281 -20.43 26.15 20.78
C LEU A 281 -20.63 26.84 22.13
N LYS A 282 -21.66 27.68 22.31
CA LYS A 282 -21.99 28.30 23.62
C LYS A 282 -22.34 27.26 24.66
N GLU A 283 -23.20 26.31 24.29
CA GLU A 283 -23.58 25.18 25.14
C GLU A 283 -22.34 24.32 25.47
N ARG A 284 -21.54 23.96 24.46
CA ARG A 284 -20.30 23.18 24.63
C ARG A 284 -19.31 23.85 25.58
N LEU A 285 -19.00 25.14 25.37
CA LEU A 285 -18.07 25.88 26.23
C LEU A 285 -18.53 25.87 27.69
N THR A 286 -19.84 26.05 27.91
CA THR A 286 -20.44 26.05 29.25
C THR A 286 -20.43 24.66 29.88
N TYR A 287 -20.77 23.63 29.11
CA TYR A 287 -20.83 22.23 29.55
C TYR A 287 -19.45 21.68 29.90
N GLU A 288 -18.48 21.81 28.98
CA GLU A 288 -17.11 21.31 29.18
C GLU A 288 -16.40 22.08 30.31
N PHE A 289 -16.60 23.40 30.44
CA PHE A 289 -16.03 24.16 31.57
C PHE A 289 -16.57 23.72 32.94
N LYS A 290 -17.90 23.51 33.07
CA LYS A 290 -18.50 22.94 34.29
C LYS A 290 -17.92 21.54 34.57
N GLY A 291 -17.79 20.72 33.52
CA GLY A 291 -17.19 19.38 33.57
C GLY A 291 -15.77 19.39 34.10
N HIS A 292 -14.85 20.10 33.44
CA HIS A 292 -13.46 20.22 33.86
C HIS A 292 -13.32 20.85 35.26
N SER A 293 -14.19 21.81 35.62
CA SER A 293 -14.24 22.36 36.98
C SER A 293 -14.61 21.32 38.04
N LEU A 294 -15.54 20.40 37.76
CA LEU A 294 -15.86 19.29 38.66
C LEU A 294 -14.72 18.26 38.72
N LEU A 295 -14.07 17.94 37.60
CA LEU A 295 -12.90 17.04 37.57
C LEU A 295 -11.75 17.60 38.43
N GLN A 296 -11.47 18.91 38.32
CA GLN A 296 -10.41 19.56 39.10
C GLN A 296 -10.77 19.63 40.59
N ALA A 297 -12.01 19.99 40.94
CA ALA A 297 -12.48 19.97 42.33
C ALA A 297 -12.37 18.57 42.96
N ALA A 298 -12.65 17.51 42.18
CA ALA A 298 -12.48 16.14 42.61
C ALA A 298 -11.00 15.76 42.82
N ARG A 299 -10.12 16.16 41.89
CA ARG A 299 -8.66 15.94 41.97
C ARG A 299 -8.02 16.61 43.19
N GLU A 300 -8.44 17.84 43.52
CA GLU A 300 -8.02 18.60 44.71
C GLU A 300 -8.71 18.12 46.01
N ALA A 301 -9.71 17.24 45.91
CA ALA A 301 -10.64 16.89 46.98
C ALA A 301 -11.33 18.12 47.66
N ASP A 302 -11.59 19.17 46.89
CA ASP A 302 -12.24 20.39 47.35
C ASP A 302 -13.77 20.21 47.42
N MET A 303 -14.25 19.88 48.63
CA MET A 303 -15.68 19.73 48.93
C MET A 303 -16.53 21.00 48.68
N ALA A 304 -15.95 22.21 48.71
CA ALA A 304 -16.68 23.44 48.48
C ALA A 304 -16.85 23.69 46.98
N LYS A 305 -15.78 23.60 46.19
CA LYS A 305 -15.84 23.66 44.72
C LYS A 305 -16.71 22.55 44.17
N ALA A 306 -16.54 21.30 44.62
CA ALA A 306 -17.33 20.16 44.15
C ALA A 306 -18.83 20.37 44.39
N LYS A 307 -19.25 20.87 45.56
CA LYS A 307 -20.66 21.21 45.82
C LYS A 307 -21.18 22.34 44.92
N LYS A 308 -20.34 23.31 44.55
CA LYS A 308 -20.70 24.44 43.69
C LYS A 308 -20.88 24.04 42.21
N THR A 309 -20.09 23.08 41.71
CA THR A 309 -20.09 22.67 40.29
C THR A 309 -20.96 21.45 39.99
N LEU A 310 -21.35 20.68 41.02
CA LEU A 310 -22.08 19.43 40.85
C LEU A 310 -23.55 19.64 40.44
N ALA A 311 -23.85 19.29 39.20
CA ALA A 311 -25.21 19.20 38.64
C ALA A 311 -25.45 17.80 38.02
N LEU A 312 -26.72 17.41 37.85
CA LEU A 312 -27.09 16.10 37.29
C LEU A 312 -26.57 15.91 35.85
N GLU A 313 -26.55 16.98 35.06
CA GLU A 313 -26.00 16.99 33.69
C GLU A 313 -24.46 16.82 33.66
N ILE A 314 -23.75 17.16 34.74
CA ILE A 314 -22.28 17.19 34.82
C ILE A 314 -21.69 15.99 35.56
N ILE A 315 -22.46 15.30 36.42
CA ILE A 315 -21.88 14.31 37.34
C ILE A 315 -21.17 13.12 36.66
N ASN A 316 -21.65 12.73 35.48
CA ASN A 316 -21.05 11.68 34.65
C ASN A 316 -20.28 12.27 33.45
N PHE A 317 -19.88 13.55 33.51
CA PHE A 317 -18.94 14.15 32.57
C PHE A 317 -17.65 13.33 32.51
N LYS A 318 -17.17 13.11 31.28
CA LYS A 318 -15.94 12.38 30.99
C LYS A 318 -14.95 13.35 30.38
N HIS A 319 -13.71 13.34 30.85
CA HIS A 319 -12.63 14.10 30.22
C HIS A 319 -12.49 13.68 28.74
N PRO A 320 -12.48 14.59 27.75
CA PRO A 320 -12.46 14.21 26.33
C PRO A 320 -11.32 13.25 25.95
N HIS A 321 -10.11 13.46 26.50
CA HIS A 321 -8.93 12.64 26.15
C HIS A 321 -8.64 11.41 27.01
N THR A 322 -8.99 11.42 28.31
CA THR A 322 -8.71 10.30 29.24
C THR A 322 -9.95 9.49 29.60
N HIS A 323 -11.14 10.01 29.29
CA HIS A 323 -12.46 9.54 29.73
C HIS A 323 -12.62 9.43 31.26
N ASP A 324 -11.72 10.02 32.06
CA ASP A 324 -11.87 10.04 33.52
C ASP A 324 -13.12 10.84 33.90
N THR A 325 -13.87 10.30 34.86
CA THR A 325 -14.98 11.01 35.51
C THR A 325 -14.51 11.70 36.78
N ALA A 326 -15.38 12.54 37.36
CA ALA A 326 -15.13 13.13 38.67
C ALA A 326 -14.85 12.06 39.74
N LEU A 327 -15.46 10.88 39.61
CA LEU A 327 -15.21 9.76 40.52
C LEU A 327 -13.79 9.21 40.35
N HIS A 328 -13.29 9.02 39.13
CA HIS A 328 -11.88 8.63 38.88
C HIS A 328 -10.90 9.66 39.48
N CYS A 329 -11.15 10.95 39.28
CA CYS A 329 -10.32 12.02 39.85
C CYS A 329 -10.36 12.04 41.39
N ALA A 330 -11.52 11.83 42.00
CA ALA A 330 -11.68 11.77 43.45
C ALA A 330 -10.95 10.57 44.06
N VAL A 331 -11.10 9.38 43.48
CA VAL A 331 -10.42 8.17 44.01
C VAL A 331 -8.91 8.21 43.81
N ALA A 332 -8.41 8.88 42.77
CA ALA A 332 -6.98 9.08 42.52
C ALA A 332 -6.33 10.12 43.45
N SER A 333 -7.14 11.04 44.01
CA SER A 333 -6.65 12.21 44.75
C SER A 333 -5.75 11.84 45.94
N PRO A 334 -4.57 12.46 46.10
CA PRO A 334 -3.70 12.23 47.26
C PRO A 334 -4.28 12.83 48.55
N HIS A 335 -5.24 13.75 48.45
CA HIS A 335 -5.73 14.52 49.60
C HIS A 335 -6.66 13.70 50.52
N PRO A 336 -6.59 13.89 51.86
CA PRO A 336 -7.36 13.08 52.80
C PRO A 336 -8.89 13.29 52.72
N LYS A 337 -9.35 14.42 52.15
CA LYS A 337 -10.78 14.69 51.93
C LYS A 337 -11.40 13.86 50.79
N ARG A 338 -10.60 13.08 50.04
CA ARG A 338 -11.06 12.25 48.91
C ARG A 338 -12.29 11.40 49.23
N LYS A 339 -12.37 10.81 50.43
CA LYS A 339 -13.49 9.95 50.86
C LYS A 339 -14.81 10.73 50.91
N GLN A 340 -14.78 11.96 51.41
CA GLN A 340 -15.95 12.83 51.48
C GLN A 340 -16.46 13.23 50.08
N VAL A 341 -15.55 13.49 49.14
CA VAL A 341 -15.90 13.81 47.74
C VAL A 341 -16.42 12.56 47.03
N THR A 342 -15.75 11.41 47.20
CA THR A 342 -16.17 10.11 46.65
C THR A 342 -17.59 9.75 47.10
N GLU A 343 -17.89 9.86 48.40
CA GLU A 343 -19.23 9.66 48.92
C GLU A 343 -20.24 10.68 48.38
N LEU A 344 -19.89 11.97 48.26
CA LEU A 344 -20.77 12.99 47.69
C LEU A 344 -21.15 12.67 46.23
N LEU A 345 -20.18 12.26 45.42
CA LEU A 345 -20.38 11.91 44.01
C LEU A 345 -21.25 10.65 43.88
N LEU A 346 -20.97 9.59 44.64
CA LEU A 346 -21.77 8.36 44.61
C LEU A 346 -23.21 8.60 45.06
N ARG A 347 -23.43 9.33 46.17
CA ARG A 347 -24.77 9.71 46.66
C ARG A 347 -25.57 10.57 45.67
N LYS A 348 -24.91 11.18 44.69
CA LYS A 348 -25.53 12.05 43.67
C LYS A 348 -25.69 11.38 42.31
N GLY A 349 -25.27 10.11 42.15
CA GLY A 349 -25.49 9.32 40.94
C GLY A 349 -24.28 9.15 40.01
N ALA A 350 -23.06 9.33 40.52
CA ALA A 350 -21.86 8.99 39.75
C ALA A 350 -21.75 7.48 39.52
N ASN A 351 -21.51 7.04 38.28
CA ASN A 351 -21.40 5.61 37.96
C ASN A 351 -20.11 4.99 38.54
N VAL A 352 -20.27 4.15 39.57
CA VAL A 352 -19.18 3.44 40.27
C VAL A 352 -18.38 2.47 39.38
N ASN A 353 -18.97 2.04 38.27
CA ASN A 353 -18.40 1.08 37.32
C ASN A 353 -18.07 1.72 35.96
N GLU A 354 -18.09 3.04 35.86
CA GLU A 354 -17.69 3.74 34.66
C GLU A 354 -16.24 3.40 34.31
N LYS A 355 -15.93 3.37 33.01
CA LYS A 355 -14.59 3.03 32.53
C LYS A 355 -13.94 4.23 31.86
N ASN A 356 -12.70 4.51 32.25
CA ASN A 356 -11.87 5.50 31.56
C ASN A 356 -11.27 4.92 30.25
N LYS A 357 -10.38 5.65 29.59
CA LYS A 357 -9.78 5.27 28.30
C LYS A 357 -8.99 3.96 28.36
N ASP A 358 -8.37 3.68 29.50
CA ASP A 358 -7.65 2.43 29.76
C ASP A 358 -8.57 1.31 30.27
N PHE A 359 -9.89 1.48 30.14
CA PHE A 359 -10.94 0.58 30.61
C PHE A 359 -10.90 0.33 32.13
N MET A 360 -10.10 1.09 32.88
CA MET A 360 -10.04 1.05 34.33
C MET A 360 -11.33 1.61 34.92
N THR A 361 -11.80 0.99 36.00
CA THR A 361 -12.87 1.54 36.84
C THR A 361 -12.27 2.30 38.03
N PRO A 362 -13.06 3.11 38.76
CA PRO A 362 -12.59 3.77 39.99
C PRO A 362 -11.99 2.79 41.02
N LEU A 363 -12.42 1.52 41.03
CA LEU A 363 -11.84 0.49 41.91
C LEU A 363 -10.42 0.08 41.50
N HIS A 364 -10.10 0.05 40.20
CA HIS A 364 -8.73 -0.19 39.72
C HIS A 364 -7.79 0.94 40.18
N VAL A 365 -8.22 2.19 39.97
CA VAL A 365 -7.45 3.39 40.33
C VAL A 365 -7.25 3.51 41.84
N ALA A 366 -8.25 3.15 42.65
CA ALA A 366 -8.11 3.08 44.10
C ALA A 366 -7.15 1.96 44.55
N ALA A 367 -7.19 0.80 43.89
CA ALA A 367 -6.36 -0.36 44.21
C ALA A 367 -4.88 -0.14 43.85
N GLU A 368 -4.58 0.43 42.68
CA GLU A 368 -3.22 0.75 42.24
C GLU A 368 -2.50 1.74 43.18
N ARG A 369 -3.26 2.59 43.88
CA ARG A 369 -2.77 3.63 44.79
C ARG A 369 -2.86 3.27 46.28
N ALA A 370 -3.25 2.03 46.62
CA ALA A 370 -3.48 1.57 48.00
C ALA A 370 -4.50 2.42 48.81
N HIS A 371 -5.46 3.07 48.14
CA HIS A 371 -6.47 3.91 48.79
C HIS A 371 -7.58 3.06 49.43
N ASN A 372 -7.22 2.25 50.41
CA ASN A 372 -8.07 1.24 51.04
C ASN A 372 -9.34 1.84 51.69
N ASP A 373 -9.26 3.08 52.18
CA ASP A 373 -10.34 3.80 52.87
C ASP A 373 -11.56 4.13 51.99
N ILE A 374 -11.35 4.19 50.67
CA ILE A 374 -12.41 4.43 49.68
C ILE A 374 -12.83 3.15 48.95
N MET A 375 -12.02 2.09 48.94
CA MET A 375 -12.38 0.83 48.27
C MET A 375 -13.59 0.16 48.94
N GLU A 376 -13.69 0.25 50.27
CA GLU A 376 -14.89 -0.13 51.03
C GLU A 376 -16.12 0.66 50.58
N VAL A 377 -15.97 1.98 50.33
CA VAL A 377 -17.05 2.86 49.87
C VAL A 377 -17.49 2.46 48.45
N LEU A 378 -16.54 2.21 47.54
CA LEU A 378 -16.82 1.75 46.18
C LEU A 378 -17.54 0.39 46.19
N GLN A 379 -17.06 -0.57 46.99
CA GLN A 379 -17.68 -1.88 47.13
C GLN A 379 -19.12 -1.77 47.64
N LYS A 380 -19.36 -0.95 48.67
CA LYS A 380 -20.71 -0.69 49.22
C LYS A 380 -21.68 -0.10 48.21
N HIS A 381 -21.19 0.60 47.18
CA HIS A 381 -22.01 1.15 46.09
C HIS A 381 -22.07 0.26 44.84
N GLY A 382 -21.58 -0.99 44.92
CA GLY A 382 -21.70 -1.98 43.83
C GLY A 382 -20.57 -1.97 42.81
N ALA A 383 -19.34 -1.65 43.22
CA ALA A 383 -18.16 -1.80 42.35
C ALA A 383 -17.96 -3.27 41.92
N LYS A 384 -17.69 -3.48 40.63
CA LYS A 384 -17.41 -4.80 40.05
C LYS A 384 -15.95 -5.17 40.29
N VAL A 385 -15.71 -6.00 41.32
CA VAL A 385 -14.37 -6.41 41.76
C VAL A 385 -13.55 -7.07 40.64
N ASN A 386 -14.19 -7.94 39.85
CA ASN A 386 -13.57 -8.66 38.74
C ASN A 386 -13.82 -7.99 37.37
N ALA A 387 -14.05 -6.68 37.34
CA ALA A 387 -14.00 -5.93 36.08
C ALA A 387 -12.58 -5.94 35.52
N LEU A 388 -12.44 -5.97 34.19
CA LEU A 388 -11.14 -6.00 33.49
C LEU A 388 -10.81 -4.67 32.82
N ASP A 389 -9.56 -4.25 32.84
CA ASP A 389 -9.02 -3.09 32.11
C ASP A 389 -8.58 -3.44 30.66
N THR A 390 -7.86 -2.54 29.97
CA THR A 390 -7.33 -2.76 28.62
C THR A 390 -6.32 -3.90 28.51
N LEU A 391 -5.67 -4.27 29.61
CA LEU A 391 -4.69 -5.35 29.71
C LEU A 391 -5.32 -6.65 30.22
N GLY A 392 -6.65 -6.70 30.37
CA GLY A 392 -7.37 -7.83 30.96
C GLY A 392 -7.09 -8.00 32.45
N GLN A 393 -6.53 -6.98 33.12
CA GLN A 393 -6.18 -7.02 34.53
C GLN A 393 -7.38 -6.59 35.37
N THR A 394 -7.56 -7.23 36.53
CA THR A 394 -8.51 -6.79 37.56
C THR A 394 -7.87 -5.79 38.52
N ALA A 395 -8.67 -5.17 39.39
CA ALA A 395 -8.15 -4.37 40.50
C ALA A 395 -7.16 -5.16 41.39
N LEU A 396 -7.29 -6.50 41.48
CA LEU A 396 -6.36 -7.36 42.22
C LEU A 396 -4.99 -7.47 41.54
N HIS A 397 -4.95 -7.56 40.22
CA HIS A 397 -3.70 -7.52 39.45
C HIS A 397 -2.97 -6.17 39.63
N ARG A 398 -3.70 -5.05 39.59
CA ARG A 398 -3.14 -3.71 39.82
C ARG A 398 -2.59 -3.53 41.24
N ALA A 399 -3.33 -4.00 42.26
CA ALA A 399 -2.85 -4.00 43.65
C ALA A 399 -1.60 -4.89 43.82
N ALA A 400 -1.58 -6.06 43.18
CA ALA A 400 -0.48 -7.01 43.27
C ALA A 400 0.79 -6.47 42.61
N LEU A 401 0.69 -5.96 41.38
CA LEU A 401 1.79 -5.34 40.63
C LEU A 401 2.44 -4.18 41.39
N ALA A 402 1.61 -3.37 42.08
CA ALA A 402 2.08 -2.27 42.91
C ALA A 402 2.56 -2.70 44.32
N GLY A 403 2.49 -4.00 44.65
CA GLY A 403 2.97 -4.57 45.92
C GLY A 403 2.06 -4.36 47.13
N HIS A 404 0.80 -3.95 46.94
CA HIS A 404 -0.09 -3.47 48.00
C HIS A 404 -0.78 -4.62 48.76
N LEU A 405 -0.03 -5.27 49.64
CA LEU A 405 -0.45 -6.46 50.38
C LEU A 405 -1.83 -6.36 51.05
N GLN A 406 -2.10 -5.25 51.76
CA GLN A 406 -3.38 -5.05 52.46
C GLN A 406 -4.54 -4.80 51.48
N THR A 407 -4.25 -4.19 50.34
CA THR A 407 -5.21 -3.97 49.26
C THR A 407 -5.59 -5.27 48.58
N CYS A 408 -4.63 -6.16 48.35
CA CYS A 408 -4.89 -7.53 47.87
C CYS A 408 -5.81 -8.30 48.83
N ARG A 409 -5.54 -8.26 50.15
CA ARG A 409 -6.42 -8.89 51.17
C ARG A 409 -7.84 -8.35 51.14
N LEU A 410 -8.01 -7.03 51.04
CA LEU A 410 -9.35 -6.41 50.96
C LEU A 410 -10.10 -6.84 49.70
N LEU A 411 -9.42 -6.88 48.55
CA LEU A 411 -10.01 -7.32 47.28
C LEU A 411 -10.43 -8.79 47.32
N LEU A 412 -9.61 -9.68 47.88
CA LEU A 412 -9.99 -11.08 48.12
C LEU A 412 -11.24 -11.16 49.03
N GLY A 413 -11.27 -10.38 50.12
CA GLY A 413 -12.44 -10.26 50.99
C GLY A 413 -13.70 -9.70 50.32
N TYR A 414 -13.56 -9.00 49.19
CA TYR A 414 -14.66 -8.54 48.34
C TYR A 414 -15.06 -9.54 47.24
N GLY A 415 -14.41 -10.70 47.15
CA GLY A 415 -14.65 -11.73 46.13
C GLY A 415 -13.84 -11.55 44.84
N ALA A 416 -12.63 -10.99 44.93
CA ALA A 416 -11.70 -10.95 43.81
C ALA A 416 -11.24 -12.36 43.43
N ASP A 417 -11.34 -12.69 42.14
CA ASP A 417 -10.88 -13.97 41.61
C ASP A 417 -9.38 -13.90 41.28
N ALA A 418 -8.59 -14.61 42.07
CA ALA A 418 -7.13 -14.70 41.92
C ALA A 418 -6.69 -15.62 40.77
N SER A 419 -7.60 -16.45 40.23
CA SER A 419 -7.31 -17.37 39.11
C SER A 419 -7.45 -16.70 37.73
N LEU A 420 -8.11 -15.53 37.66
CA LEU A 420 -8.16 -14.73 36.44
C LEU A 420 -6.74 -14.36 35.99
N VAL A 421 -6.52 -14.43 34.68
CA VAL A 421 -5.28 -14.05 34.03
C VAL A 421 -5.47 -12.78 33.20
N SER A 422 -4.47 -11.91 33.25
CA SER A 422 -4.30 -10.80 32.32
C SER A 422 -4.17 -11.26 30.86
N LEU A 423 -4.29 -10.35 29.90
CA LEU A 423 -3.97 -10.63 28.49
C LEU A 423 -2.49 -11.02 28.30
N GLN A 424 -1.62 -10.61 29.21
CA GLN A 424 -0.23 -11.06 29.28
C GLN A 424 -0.08 -12.49 29.85
N GLY A 425 -1.17 -13.16 30.23
CA GLY A 425 -1.20 -14.55 30.71
C GLY A 425 -0.88 -14.71 32.20
N PHE A 426 -0.48 -13.63 32.89
CA PHE A 426 -0.15 -13.65 34.30
C PHE A 426 -1.40 -13.51 35.17
N THR A 427 -1.49 -14.33 36.21
CA THR A 427 -2.38 -14.13 37.36
C THR A 427 -1.89 -12.95 38.22
N ALA A 428 -2.75 -12.45 39.10
CA ALA A 428 -2.36 -11.44 40.08
C ALA A 428 -1.18 -11.89 40.97
N ALA A 429 -1.08 -13.20 41.27
CA ALA A 429 0.05 -13.75 42.03
C ALA A 429 1.37 -13.52 41.29
N GLN A 430 1.45 -13.94 40.02
CA GLN A 430 2.68 -13.85 39.20
C GLN A 430 3.12 -12.40 38.92
N MET A 431 2.21 -11.43 39.02
CA MET A 431 2.53 -10.00 38.90
C MET A 431 3.01 -9.38 40.22
N GLY A 432 2.76 -10.03 41.35
CA GLY A 432 3.10 -9.51 42.68
C GLY A 432 4.49 -9.90 43.17
N ASN A 433 4.96 -9.19 44.19
CA ASN A 433 6.16 -9.56 44.95
C ASN A 433 5.91 -10.84 45.80
N GLU A 434 6.97 -11.40 46.39
CA GLU A 434 6.92 -12.65 47.17
C GLU A 434 5.83 -12.66 48.27
N ALA A 435 5.64 -11.55 48.98
CA ALA A 435 4.63 -11.44 50.03
C ALA A 435 3.20 -11.48 49.47
N VAL A 436 2.97 -10.88 48.29
CA VAL A 436 1.69 -10.95 47.57
C VAL A 436 1.47 -12.35 46.98
N GLN A 437 2.52 -12.97 46.44
CA GLN A 437 2.49 -14.35 45.94
C GLN A 437 2.07 -15.33 47.02
N GLN A 438 2.62 -15.24 48.23
CA GLN A 438 2.25 -16.12 49.36
C GLN A 438 0.72 -16.09 49.61
N ILE A 439 0.14 -14.90 49.81
CA ILE A 439 -1.30 -14.74 50.07
C ILE A 439 -2.18 -15.26 48.92
N LEU A 440 -1.73 -15.13 47.67
CA LEU A 440 -2.50 -15.55 46.51
C LEU A 440 -2.30 -17.04 46.17
N SER A 441 -1.17 -17.64 46.58
CA SER A 441 -0.82 -19.05 46.34
C SER A 441 -1.59 -20.04 47.22
N GLU A 442 -2.05 -19.62 48.40
CA GLU A 442 -2.84 -20.48 49.32
C GLU A 442 -4.19 -20.95 48.73
N ASN A 443 -4.62 -20.40 47.59
CA ASN A 443 -5.94 -20.66 46.99
C ASN A 443 -5.91 -21.22 45.54
N VAL A 444 -4.76 -21.68 45.02
CA VAL A 444 -4.65 -22.20 43.62
C VAL A 444 -4.21 -23.68 43.59
N PRO A 445 -4.97 -24.60 42.96
CA PRO A 445 -4.58 -26.01 42.86
C PRO A 445 -3.35 -26.23 41.97
N VAL A 446 -2.36 -26.95 42.49
CA VAL A 446 -1.18 -27.38 41.73
C VAL A 446 -1.55 -28.46 40.70
N ARG A 447 -1.09 -28.30 39.45
CA ARG A 447 -1.20 -29.32 38.37
C ARG A 447 0.19 -29.79 37.93
N ASN A 448 0.28 -31.05 37.47
CA ASN A 448 1.54 -31.71 37.07
C ASN A 448 2.09 -31.16 35.74
N SER A 449 3.13 -30.32 35.80
CA SER A 449 3.66 -29.60 34.63
C SER A 449 4.46 -30.46 33.63
N ASP A 450 5.21 -31.47 34.08
CA ASP A 450 6.13 -32.24 33.21
C ASP A 450 5.39 -33.10 32.15
N VAL A 451 4.30 -33.78 32.56
CA VAL A 451 3.52 -34.64 31.66
C VAL A 451 2.81 -33.81 30.58
N ASP A 452 2.27 -32.66 30.97
CA ASP A 452 1.59 -31.73 30.07
C ASP A 452 2.56 -31.15 29.03
N TYR A 453 3.77 -30.75 29.44
CA TYR A 453 4.82 -30.31 28.54
C TYR A 453 5.19 -31.37 27.48
N ARG A 454 5.39 -32.62 27.93
CA ARG A 454 5.73 -33.74 27.04
C ARG A 454 4.60 -34.08 26.06
N LEU A 455 3.34 -33.96 26.48
CA LEU A 455 2.18 -34.13 25.60
C LEU A 455 2.10 -33.03 24.52
N LEU A 456 2.40 -31.78 24.88
CA LEU A 456 2.43 -30.64 23.94
C LEU A 456 3.52 -30.82 22.88
N GLU A 457 4.75 -31.16 23.27
CA GLU A 457 5.85 -31.39 22.32
C GLU A 457 5.62 -32.64 21.45
N ALA A 458 5.06 -33.73 21.99
CA ALA A 458 4.67 -34.89 21.18
C ALA A 458 3.61 -34.53 20.13
N ALA A 459 2.60 -33.75 20.50
CA ALA A 459 1.54 -33.31 19.59
C ALA A 459 2.05 -32.36 18.48
N LYS A 460 3.05 -31.53 18.79
CA LYS A 460 3.77 -30.66 17.84
C LYS A 460 4.69 -31.45 16.91
N ALA A 461 5.43 -32.41 17.44
CA ALA A 461 6.31 -33.31 16.68
C ALA A 461 5.52 -34.23 15.73
N GLY A 462 4.29 -34.60 16.10
CA GLY A 462 3.48 -35.59 15.40
C GLY A 462 3.70 -37.02 15.89
N ASP A 463 4.32 -37.18 17.07
CA ASP A 463 4.55 -38.49 17.70
C ASP A 463 3.24 -39.01 18.30
N LEU A 464 2.48 -39.70 17.46
CA LEU A 464 1.18 -40.26 17.80
C LEU A 464 1.26 -41.31 18.92
N ASP A 465 2.37 -42.04 19.06
CA ASP A 465 2.48 -43.11 20.05
C ASP A 465 2.82 -42.55 21.44
N THR A 466 3.68 -41.52 21.52
CA THR A 466 3.83 -40.75 22.76
C THR A 466 2.54 -39.99 23.12
N VAL A 467 1.82 -39.41 22.15
CA VAL A 467 0.49 -38.79 22.42
C VAL A 467 -0.49 -39.83 22.98
N LYS A 468 -0.60 -41.03 22.39
CA LYS A 468 -1.44 -42.11 22.93
C LYS A 468 -1.06 -42.49 24.37
N SER A 469 0.24 -42.54 24.67
CA SER A 469 0.73 -42.93 26.00
C SER A 469 0.54 -41.85 27.08
N LEU A 470 0.51 -40.56 26.73
CA LEU A 470 0.46 -39.45 27.69
C LEU A 470 -0.91 -38.75 27.76
N CYS A 471 -1.75 -38.90 26.74
CA CYS A 471 -3.06 -38.25 26.65
C CYS A 471 -4.10 -38.95 27.53
N THR A 472 -4.71 -38.18 28.42
CA THR A 472 -5.79 -38.59 29.32
C THR A 472 -6.94 -37.59 29.24
N ALA A 473 -8.14 -37.97 29.70
CA ALA A 473 -9.28 -37.05 29.78
C ALA A 473 -9.02 -35.80 30.65
N GLN A 474 -7.97 -35.81 31.48
CA GLN A 474 -7.63 -34.70 32.40
C GLN A 474 -6.63 -33.71 31.78
N ASN A 475 -5.78 -34.15 30.84
CA ASN A 475 -4.72 -33.33 30.22
C ASN A 475 -4.79 -33.20 28.68
N VAL A 476 -5.76 -33.82 28.00
CA VAL A 476 -5.99 -33.64 26.54
C VAL A 476 -6.13 -32.15 26.14
N ASN A 477 -6.61 -31.31 27.07
CA ASN A 477 -6.72 -29.85 26.93
C ASN A 477 -5.74 -29.08 27.84
N CYS A 478 -4.58 -29.66 28.17
CA CYS A 478 -3.49 -28.96 28.84
C CYS A 478 -3.04 -27.71 28.06
N ARG A 479 -2.29 -26.83 28.73
CA ARG A 479 -1.96 -25.50 28.23
C ARG A 479 -0.46 -25.30 28.26
N ASP A 480 0.10 -24.80 27.16
CA ASP A 480 1.44 -24.23 27.09
C ASP A 480 1.51 -22.95 27.94
N LEU A 481 1.83 -23.09 29.23
CA LEU A 481 1.86 -21.98 30.20
C LEU A 481 3.02 -21.00 29.97
N GLU A 482 4.10 -21.43 29.30
CA GLU A 482 5.28 -20.60 29.04
C GLU A 482 5.14 -19.79 27.74
N GLY A 483 4.39 -20.29 26.75
CA GLY A 483 4.11 -19.63 25.49
C GLY A 483 2.72 -19.02 25.37
N ARG A 484 1.90 -19.57 24.46
CA ARG A 484 0.62 -18.98 24.03
C ARG A 484 -0.61 -19.56 24.74
N HIS A 485 -0.48 -20.35 25.80
CA HIS A 485 -1.58 -21.13 26.38
C HIS A 485 -2.29 -22.00 25.32
N SER A 486 -1.53 -22.44 24.31
CA SER A 486 -1.97 -23.35 23.25
C SER A 486 -2.18 -24.75 23.81
N THR A 487 -3.18 -25.47 23.30
CA THR A 487 -3.44 -26.89 23.66
C THR A 487 -2.71 -27.83 22.70
N PRO A 488 -2.60 -29.15 23.00
CA PRO A 488 -2.04 -30.13 22.07
C PRO A 488 -2.69 -30.05 20.67
N LEU A 489 -4.00 -29.79 20.61
CA LEU A 489 -4.74 -29.62 19.35
C LEU A 489 -4.31 -28.37 18.56
N HIS A 490 -3.91 -27.28 19.21
CA HIS A 490 -3.38 -26.08 18.53
C HIS A 490 -2.03 -26.38 17.85
N PHE A 491 -1.16 -27.14 18.51
CA PHE A 491 0.13 -27.55 17.97
C PHE A 491 -0.06 -28.56 16.85
N ALA A 492 -0.83 -29.62 17.08
CA ALA A 492 -1.12 -30.61 16.05
C ALA A 492 -1.75 -29.96 14.80
N ALA A 493 -2.64 -28.98 15.00
CA ALA A 493 -3.24 -28.23 13.89
C ALA A 493 -2.30 -27.27 13.16
N GLY A 494 -1.41 -26.58 13.87
CA GLY A 494 -0.45 -25.64 13.26
C GLY A 494 0.71 -26.32 12.52
N TYR A 495 1.05 -27.56 12.88
CA TYR A 495 2.18 -28.31 12.32
C TYR A 495 1.76 -29.47 11.38
N ASN A 496 0.51 -29.44 10.88
CA ASN A 496 -0.09 -30.43 9.97
C ASN A 496 -0.01 -31.90 10.46
N ARG A 497 -0.34 -32.15 11.74
CA ARG A 497 -0.26 -33.50 12.34
C ARG A 497 -1.61 -34.22 12.27
N VAL A 498 -2.10 -34.49 11.05
CA VAL A 498 -3.46 -35.01 10.78
C VAL A 498 -3.87 -36.15 11.72
N SER A 499 -3.06 -37.22 11.84
CA SER A 499 -3.37 -38.37 12.71
C SER A 499 -3.39 -38.05 14.21
N VAL A 500 -2.63 -37.04 14.65
CA VAL A 500 -2.66 -36.55 16.04
C VAL A 500 -3.89 -35.66 16.27
N VAL A 501 -4.25 -34.80 15.31
CA VAL A 501 -5.49 -34.00 15.35
C VAL A 501 -6.69 -34.92 15.46
N GLU A 502 -6.77 -35.95 14.61
CA GLU A 502 -7.83 -36.96 14.64
C GLU A 502 -7.89 -37.69 15.98
N TYR A 503 -6.76 -38.18 16.50
CA TYR A 503 -6.70 -38.86 17.79
C TYR A 503 -7.17 -37.95 18.94
N LEU A 504 -6.66 -36.71 19.01
CA LEU A 504 -6.99 -35.75 20.06
C LEU A 504 -8.49 -35.40 20.04
N LEU A 505 -9.08 -35.16 18.87
CA LEU A 505 -10.52 -34.89 18.74
C LEU A 505 -11.39 -36.06 19.23
N HIS A 506 -11.01 -37.30 18.91
CA HIS A 506 -11.70 -38.49 19.42
C HIS A 506 -11.56 -38.69 20.94
N HIS A 507 -10.53 -38.11 21.58
CA HIS A 507 -10.27 -38.24 23.02
C HIS A 507 -10.66 -36.98 23.83
N GLY A 508 -11.53 -36.12 23.27
CA GLY A 508 -12.12 -35.00 23.99
C GLY A 508 -11.32 -33.70 23.96
N ALA A 509 -10.42 -33.53 22.98
CA ALA A 509 -9.82 -32.23 22.73
C ALA A 509 -10.88 -31.19 22.31
N ASP A 510 -10.87 -30.04 22.97
CA ASP A 510 -11.79 -28.95 22.73
C ASP A 510 -11.43 -28.20 21.44
N VAL A 511 -12.22 -28.43 20.39
CA VAL A 511 -12.11 -27.77 19.08
C VAL A 511 -12.34 -26.25 19.14
N HIS A 512 -12.92 -25.76 20.22
CA HIS A 512 -13.16 -24.33 20.49
C HIS A 512 -12.21 -23.73 21.52
N ALA A 513 -11.24 -24.49 22.02
CA ALA A 513 -10.25 -24.00 22.98
C ALA A 513 -9.57 -22.75 22.41
N LYS A 514 -9.49 -21.67 23.19
CA LYS A 514 -8.81 -20.44 22.80
C LYS A 514 -7.45 -20.32 23.45
N ASP A 515 -6.44 -20.00 22.66
CA ASP A 515 -5.12 -19.58 23.13
C ASP A 515 -5.14 -18.15 23.72
N LYS A 516 -3.98 -17.66 24.14
CA LYS A 516 -3.74 -16.31 24.71
C LYS A 516 -4.12 -15.15 23.77
N GLY A 517 -4.06 -15.36 22.45
CA GLY A 517 -4.54 -14.42 21.43
C GLY A 517 -6.04 -14.55 21.14
N GLY A 518 -6.73 -15.51 21.74
CA GLY A 518 -8.12 -15.85 21.43
C GLY A 518 -8.29 -16.76 20.22
N LEU A 519 -7.19 -17.24 19.63
CA LEU A 519 -7.20 -18.11 18.46
C LEU A 519 -7.62 -19.52 18.88
N VAL A 520 -8.55 -20.12 18.13
CA VAL A 520 -8.85 -21.57 18.17
C VAL A 520 -7.96 -22.35 17.17
N PRO A 521 -7.82 -23.70 17.28
CA PRO A 521 -6.97 -24.50 16.40
C PRO A 521 -7.22 -24.30 14.89
N LEU A 522 -8.46 -24.01 14.49
CA LEU A 522 -8.82 -23.73 13.11
C LEU A 522 -8.08 -22.51 12.53
N HIS A 523 -7.78 -21.47 13.33
CA HIS A 523 -6.98 -20.33 12.84
C HIS A 523 -5.55 -20.76 12.49
N ASN A 524 -4.92 -21.62 13.30
CA ASN A 524 -3.58 -22.12 13.01
C ASN A 524 -3.60 -22.91 11.68
N ALA A 525 -4.56 -23.81 11.50
CA ALA A 525 -4.72 -24.57 10.25
C ALA A 525 -4.91 -23.65 9.03
N CYS A 526 -5.79 -22.65 9.15
CA CYS A 526 -6.06 -21.67 8.10
C CYS A 526 -4.87 -20.76 7.78
N SER A 527 -4.14 -20.29 8.79
CA SER A 527 -3.02 -19.36 8.61
C SER A 527 -1.82 -20.05 7.92
N TYR A 528 -1.50 -21.29 8.34
CA TYR A 528 -0.39 -22.04 7.73
C TYR A 528 -0.77 -22.73 6.41
N GLY A 529 -2.04 -23.01 6.16
CA GLY A 529 -2.53 -23.57 4.88
C GLY A 529 -2.80 -25.08 4.90
N HIS A 530 -3.09 -25.65 6.07
CA HIS A 530 -3.26 -27.09 6.26
C HIS A 530 -4.70 -27.50 5.98
N TYR A 531 -5.03 -27.69 4.69
CA TYR A 531 -6.41 -27.94 4.22
C TYR A 531 -7.08 -29.13 4.91
N GLU A 532 -6.40 -30.29 4.95
CA GLU A 532 -6.92 -31.55 5.50
C GLU A 532 -7.27 -31.39 6.99
N VAL A 533 -6.42 -30.68 7.74
CA VAL A 533 -6.66 -30.36 9.15
C VAL A 533 -7.80 -29.35 9.31
N ALA A 534 -7.86 -28.32 8.47
CA ALA A 534 -8.95 -27.35 8.50
C ALA A 534 -10.31 -28.01 8.22
N GLU A 535 -10.38 -28.91 7.24
CA GLU A 535 -11.58 -29.69 6.94
C GLU A 535 -11.95 -30.62 8.10
N LEU A 536 -10.98 -31.35 8.67
CA LEU A 536 -11.22 -32.24 9.81
C LEU A 536 -11.77 -31.47 11.02
N LEU A 537 -11.19 -30.31 11.35
CA LEU A 537 -11.66 -29.45 12.43
C LEU A 537 -13.10 -28.96 12.18
N VAL A 538 -13.43 -28.53 10.94
CA VAL A 538 -14.78 -28.09 10.57
C VAL A 538 -15.79 -29.24 10.64
N ARG A 539 -15.43 -30.46 10.19
CA ARG A 539 -16.25 -31.66 10.34
C ARG A 539 -16.51 -32.03 11.80
N HIS A 540 -15.54 -31.80 12.69
CA HIS A 540 -15.69 -31.93 14.15
C HIS A 540 -16.31 -30.70 14.83
N GLY A 541 -16.97 -29.81 14.07
CA GLY A 541 -17.79 -28.72 14.61
C GLY A 541 -17.07 -27.39 14.85
N ALA A 542 -15.82 -27.21 14.41
CA ALA A 542 -15.11 -25.94 14.55
C ALA A 542 -15.92 -24.79 13.91
N SER A 543 -16.19 -23.74 14.70
CA SER A 543 -16.92 -22.57 14.22
C SER A 543 -16.05 -21.77 13.25
N VAL A 544 -16.36 -21.83 11.95
CA VAL A 544 -15.71 -21.05 10.87
C VAL A 544 -15.83 -19.52 11.04
N ASN A 545 -16.70 -19.10 11.96
CA ASN A 545 -17.14 -17.73 12.18
C ASN A 545 -16.72 -17.16 13.54
N VAL A 546 -15.94 -17.92 14.31
CA VAL A 546 -15.33 -17.52 15.58
C VAL A 546 -14.40 -16.33 15.39
N ALA A 547 -14.30 -15.49 16.42
CA ALA A 547 -13.42 -14.33 16.47
C ALA A 547 -12.34 -14.50 17.55
N ASP A 548 -11.11 -14.10 17.24
CA ASP A 548 -10.01 -13.93 18.19
C ASP A 548 -10.11 -12.58 18.97
N LEU A 549 -9.08 -12.19 19.71
CA LEU A 549 -9.08 -10.91 20.46
C LEU A 549 -8.96 -9.65 19.57
N TRP A 550 -8.51 -9.78 18.32
CA TRP A 550 -8.48 -8.74 17.31
C TRP A 550 -9.67 -8.83 16.33
N LYS A 551 -10.66 -9.67 16.64
CA LYS A 551 -11.82 -10.00 15.80
C LYS A 551 -11.47 -10.61 14.43
N PHE A 552 -10.27 -11.13 14.24
CA PHE A 552 -9.97 -11.98 13.09
C PHE A 552 -10.79 -13.26 13.20
N THR A 553 -11.28 -13.72 12.05
CA THR A 553 -11.91 -15.04 11.89
C THR A 553 -10.96 -15.97 11.13
N PRO A 554 -11.20 -17.30 11.12
CA PRO A 554 -10.44 -18.21 10.27
C PRO A 554 -10.40 -17.81 8.78
N LEU A 555 -11.43 -17.11 8.29
CA LEU A 555 -11.48 -16.59 6.92
C LEU A 555 -10.55 -15.38 6.72
N HIS A 556 -10.39 -14.51 7.71
CA HIS A 556 -9.39 -13.43 7.68
C HIS A 556 -7.97 -14.00 7.60
N GLU A 557 -7.66 -15.02 8.41
CA GLU A 557 -6.36 -15.70 8.37
C GLU A 557 -6.10 -16.38 7.01
N ALA A 558 -7.06 -17.15 6.50
CA ALA A 558 -6.92 -17.79 5.19
C ALA A 558 -6.71 -16.75 4.07
N ALA A 559 -7.48 -15.65 4.08
CA ALA A 559 -7.39 -14.58 3.08
C ALA A 559 -6.04 -13.84 3.12
N ALA A 560 -5.62 -13.39 4.31
CA ALA A 560 -4.35 -12.66 4.51
C ALA A 560 -3.10 -13.50 4.18
N LYS A 561 -3.21 -14.83 4.26
CA LYS A 561 -2.14 -15.79 3.96
C LYS A 561 -2.25 -16.42 2.57
N GLY A 562 -3.19 -15.99 1.72
CA GLY A 562 -3.32 -16.43 0.33
C GLY A 562 -3.83 -17.86 0.15
N LYS A 563 -4.64 -18.39 1.08
CA LYS A 563 -5.03 -19.81 1.13
C LYS A 563 -6.38 -20.06 0.43
N TYR A 564 -6.40 -19.92 -0.90
CA TYR A 564 -7.61 -20.00 -1.74
C TYR A 564 -8.54 -21.19 -1.41
N GLU A 565 -8.04 -22.43 -1.39
CA GLU A 565 -8.88 -23.61 -1.13
C GLU A 565 -9.46 -23.63 0.30
N ILE A 566 -8.78 -23.02 1.27
CA ILE A 566 -9.29 -22.87 2.64
C ILE A 566 -10.34 -21.76 2.69
N CYS A 567 -10.14 -20.62 2.01
CA CYS A 567 -11.19 -19.59 1.87
C CYS A 567 -12.47 -20.21 1.28
N LYS A 568 -12.33 -21.02 0.22
CA LYS A 568 -13.44 -21.72 -0.44
C LYS A 568 -14.12 -22.73 0.47
N LEU A 569 -13.35 -23.53 1.22
CA LEU A 569 -13.87 -24.45 2.25
C LEU A 569 -14.68 -23.70 3.33
N LEU A 570 -14.11 -22.63 3.88
CA LEU A 570 -14.76 -21.85 4.94
C LEU A 570 -16.05 -21.19 4.46
N LEU A 571 -16.06 -20.59 3.27
CA LEU A 571 -17.26 -20.01 2.65
C LEU A 571 -18.35 -21.07 2.41
N LYS A 572 -17.97 -22.24 1.88
CA LYS A 572 -18.88 -23.40 1.71
C LYS A 572 -19.51 -23.85 3.03
N HIS A 573 -18.82 -23.69 4.16
CA HIS A 573 -19.32 -23.97 5.50
C HIS A 573 -19.90 -22.73 6.22
N GLY A 574 -20.21 -21.65 5.49
CA GLY A 574 -20.97 -20.50 5.99
C GLY A 574 -20.15 -19.42 6.69
N ALA A 575 -18.84 -19.34 6.46
CA ALA A 575 -18.04 -18.21 6.92
C ALA A 575 -18.51 -16.89 6.29
N ASP A 576 -18.62 -15.84 7.10
CA ASP A 576 -19.13 -14.53 6.68
C ASP A 576 -17.99 -13.65 6.12
N PRO A 577 -17.97 -13.34 4.80
CA PRO A 577 -16.95 -12.50 4.18
C PRO A 577 -17.12 -11.00 4.49
N THR A 578 -18.20 -10.59 5.16
CA THR A 578 -18.49 -9.18 5.48
C THR A 578 -18.11 -8.79 6.91
N LYS A 579 -17.76 -9.77 7.76
CA LYS A 579 -17.30 -9.52 9.13
C LYS A 579 -16.06 -8.65 9.14
N LYS A 580 -16.05 -7.67 10.05
CA LYS A 580 -14.92 -6.76 10.26
C LYS A 580 -14.11 -7.14 11.49
N ASN A 581 -12.79 -7.14 11.34
CA ASN A 581 -11.84 -7.23 12.42
C ASN A 581 -11.86 -5.94 13.29
N ARG A 582 -10.95 -5.83 14.28
CA ARG A 582 -10.85 -4.66 15.18
C ARG A 582 -10.44 -3.37 14.47
N ASP A 583 -9.72 -3.47 13.36
CA ASP A 583 -9.25 -2.35 12.54
C ASP A 583 -10.32 -1.88 11.52
N GLY A 584 -11.43 -2.60 11.42
CA GLY A 584 -12.53 -2.30 10.48
C GLY A 584 -12.41 -3.01 9.11
N ASN A 585 -11.37 -3.83 8.94
CA ASN A 585 -11.08 -4.60 7.73
C ASN A 585 -11.90 -5.89 7.68
N THR A 586 -12.46 -6.19 6.52
CA THR A 586 -13.04 -7.50 6.17
C THR A 586 -11.94 -8.47 5.72
N PRO A 587 -12.21 -9.79 5.56
CA PRO A 587 -11.26 -10.70 4.94
C PRO A 587 -10.78 -10.22 3.56
N LEU A 588 -11.65 -9.54 2.78
CA LEU A 588 -11.31 -9.01 1.46
C LEU A 588 -10.28 -7.88 1.55
N ASP A 589 -10.38 -7.01 2.54
CA ASP A 589 -9.47 -5.87 2.76
C ASP A 589 -8.06 -6.32 3.22
N LEU A 590 -7.91 -7.59 3.61
CA LEU A 590 -6.62 -8.20 3.99
C LEU A 590 -5.97 -9.02 2.86
N VAL A 591 -6.65 -9.20 1.73
CA VAL A 591 -6.10 -9.91 0.58
C VAL A 591 -5.01 -9.05 -0.05
N LYS A 592 -3.85 -9.64 -0.35
CA LYS A 592 -2.73 -8.91 -0.95
C LYS A 592 -3.08 -8.47 -2.36
N ASP A 593 -2.60 -7.29 -2.75
CA ASP A 593 -2.63 -6.82 -4.12
C ASP A 593 -1.92 -7.84 -5.03
N GLY A 594 -2.70 -8.48 -5.91
CA GLY A 594 -2.25 -9.58 -6.77
C GLY A 594 -2.99 -10.92 -6.58
N ASP A 595 -3.60 -11.19 -5.41
CA ASP A 595 -4.33 -12.45 -5.16
C ASP A 595 -5.79 -12.36 -5.66
N THR A 596 -5.96 -12.03 -6.95
CA THR A 596 -7.25 -11.72 -7.61
C THR A 596 -8.31 -12.81 -7.43
N ASP A 597 -7.88 -14.08 -7.40
CA ASP A 597 -8.76 -15.22 -7.24
C ASP A 597 -9.44 -15.27 -5.87
N ILE A 598 -8.77 -14.80 -4.82
CA ILE A 598 -9.33 -14.69 -3.47
C ILE A 598 -10.20 -13.42 -3.39
N GLN A 599 -9.80 -12.32 -4.04
CA GLN A 599 -10.62 -11.11 -4.12
C GLN A 599 -11.96 -11.38 -4.80
N ASP A 600 -11.96 -12.07 -5.94
CA ASP A 600 -13.17 -12.41 -6.68
C ASP A 600 -14.01 -13.45 -5.93
N LEU A 601 -13.39 -14.45 -5.29
CA LEU A 601 -14.07 -15.43 -4.43
C LEU A 601 -14.79 -14.78 -3.23
N LEU A 602 -14.17 -13.79 -2.57
CA LEU A 602 -14.75 -13.08 -1.42
C LEU A 602 -15.80 -12.04 -1.82
N ARG A 603 -15.72 -11.50 -3.05
CA ARG A 603 -16.74 -10.61 -3.63
C ARG A 603 -17.96 -11.35 -4.17
N GLY A 604 -17.82 -12.62 -4.53
CA GLY A 604 -18.90 -13.43 -5.11
C GLY A 604 -19.52 -12.77 -6.34
N ASP A 605 -20.84 -12.72 -6.40
CA ASP A 605 -21.63 -12.13 -7.49
C ASP A 605 -21.22 -10.70 -7.87
N ALA A 606 -20.72 -9.90 -6.93
CA ALA A 606 -20.25 -8.55 -7.22
C ALA A 606 -19.03 -8.54 -8.17
N ALA A 607 -18.19 -9.58 -8.14
CA ALA A 607 -17.08 -9.74 -9.08
C ALA A 607 -17.55 -10.12 -10.49
N LEU A 608 -18.59 -10.96 -10.60
CA LEU A 608 -19.22 -11.32 -11.88
C LEU A 608 -19.89 -10.10 -12.53
N LEU A 609 -20.63 -9.31 -11.75
CA LEU A 609 -21.26 -8.06 -12.19
C LEU A 609 -20.21 -7.03 -12.67
N ASP A 610 -19.12 -6.84 -11.92
CA ASP A 610 -18.00 -5.98 -12.31
C ASP A 610 -17.30 -6.46 -13.59
N ALA A 611 -17.03 -7.76 -13.70
CA ALA A 611 -16.42 -8.36 -14.88
C ALA A 611 -17.31 -8.17 -16.13
N ALA A 612 -18.62 -8.34 -16.00
CA ALA A 612 -19.57 -8.18 -17.10
C ALA A 612 -19.73 -6.70 -17.52
N LYS A 613 -19.70 -5.77 -16.57
CA LYS A 613 -19.68 -4.32 -16.82
C LYS A 613 -18.40 -3.86 -17.52
N LYS A 614 -17.26 -4.47 -17.23
CA LYS A 614 -15.93 -4.12 -17.81
C LYS A 614 -15.58 -4.90 -19.09
N GLY A 615 -16.46 -5.76 -19.60
CA GLY A 615 -16.18 -6.56 -20.79
C GLY A 615 -15.11 -7.64 -20.60
N CYS A 616 -14.83 -8.04 -19.35
CA CYS A 616 -13.73 -8.97 -19.06
C CYS A 616 -14.18 -10.43 -19.20
N LEU A 617 -14.34 -10.91 -20.44
CA LEU A 617 -14.84 -12.25 -20.77
C LEU A 617 -14.14 -13.38 -19.96
N ALA A 618 -12.81 -13.35 -19.86
CA ALA A 618 -12.06 -14.36 -19.11
C ALA A 618 -12.38 -14.40 -17.60
N ARG A 619 -12.75 -13.26 -16.98
CA ARG A 619 -13.24 -13.23 -15.59
C ARG A 619 -14.69 -13.72 -15.52
N VAL A 620 -15.54 -13.33 -16.47
CA VAL A 620 -16.93 -13.82 -16.56
C VAL A 620 -16.94 -15.35 -16.68
N GLN A 621 -16.14 -15.93 -17.59
CA GLN A 621 -15.96 -17.38 -17.76
C GLN A 621 -15.55 -18.12 -16.48
N LYS A 622 -14.72 -17.48 -15.64
CA LYS A 622 -14.22 -18.08 -14.39
C LYS A 622 -15.19 -17.97 -13.21
N LEU A 623 -16.02 -16.92 -13.18
CA LEU A 623 -16.89 -16.57 -12.05
C LEU A 623 -18.36 -16.95 -12.27
N CYS A 624 -18.75 -17.15 -13.52
CA CYS A 624 -20.09 -17.52 -13.90
C CYS A 624 -20.35 -19.01 -13.61
N SER A 625 -21.51 -19.27 -13.02
CA SER A 625 -22.06 -20.59 -12.72
C SER A 625 -23.57 -20.58 -12.95
N PRO A 626 -24.23 -21.74 -13.08
CA PRO A 626 -25.69 -21.80 -13.20
C PRO A 626 -26.44 -21.10 -12.06
N ASP A 627 -25.85 -21.05 -10.86
CA ASP A 627 -26.46 -20.45 -9.67
C ASP A 627 -26.39 -18.91 -9.65
N ASN A 628 -25.40 -18.30 -10.34
CA ASN A 628 -25.17 -16.84 -10.30
C ASN A 628 -25.18 -16.12 -11.66
N ILE A 629 -25.38 -16.83 -12.79
CA ILE A 629 -25.55 -16.22 -14.14
C ILE A 629 -26.56 -15.05 -14.15
N ASN A 630 -27.62 -15.14 -13.34
CA ASN A 630 -28.68 -14.13 -13.19
C ASN A 630 -28.63 -13.40 -11.82
N CYS A 631 -27.46 -13.32 -11.18
CA CYS A 631 -27.25 -12.50 -9.98
C CYS A 631 -27.58 -11.03 -10.22
N ARG A 632 -27.77 -10.22 -9.16
CA ARG A 632 -28.27 -8.84 -9.29
C ARG A 632 -27.50 -7.82 -8.46
N ASP A 633 -27.33 -6.61 -8.99
CA ASP A 633 -26.68 -5.52 -8.25
C ASP A 633 -27.57 -4.97 -7.11
N THR A 634 -27.18 -5.22 -5.86
CA THR A 634 -27.97 -4.84 -4.68
C THR A 634 -27.93 -3.34 -4.36
N GLN A 635 -26.88 -2.65 -4.81
CA GLN A 635 -26.68 -1.20 -4.64
C GLN A 635 -27.14 -0.39 -5.86
N GLY A 636 -27.50 -1.05 -6.96
CA GLY A 636 -27.78 -0.41 -8.25
C GLY A 636 -29.26 -0.45 -8.63
N ARG A 637 -29.52 -0.77 -9.90
CA ARG A 637 -30.88 -0.89 -10.43
C ARG A 637 -31.44 -2.31 -10.31
N ASN A 638 -30.86 -3.20 -9.51
CA ASN A 638 -31.19 -4.63 -9.48
C ASN A 638 -30.96 -5.32 -10.84
N SER A 639 -29.92 -4.85 -11.56
CA SER A 639 -29.46 -5.26 -12.89
C SER A 639 -28.66 -6.57 -12.84
N THR A 640 -28.83 -7.42 -13.86
CA THR A 640 -28.06 -8.66 -14.05
C THR A 640 -26.74 -8.44 -14.81
N PRO A 641 -25.80 -9.41 -14.85
CA PRO A 641 -24.61 -9.32 -15.69
C PRO A 641 -24.92 -8.97 -17.15
N LEU A 642 -26.02 -9.52 -17.71
CA LEU A 642 -26.45 -9.24 -19.08
C LEU A 642 -26.94 -7.79 -19.29
N HIS A 643 -27.60 -7.18 -18.30
CA HIS A 643 -27.96 -5.75 -18.34
C HIS A 643 -26.72 -4.85 -18.41
N LEU A 644 -25.67 -5.23 -17.68
CA LEU A 644 -24.41 -4.49 -17.61
C LEU A 644 -23.60 -4.68 -18.90
N ALA A 645 -23.51 -5.91 -19.41
CA ALA A 645 -22.87 -6.17 -20.70
C ALA A 645 -23.55 -5.39 -21.85
N ALA A 646 -24.89 -5.40 -21.89
CA ALA A 646 -25.69 -4.68 -22.87
C ALA A 646 -25.56 -3.15 -22.76
N GLY A 647 -25.60 -2.59 -21.54
CA GLY A 647 -25.53 -1.14 -21.32
C GLY A 647 -24.14 -0.53 -21.52
N TYR A 648 -23.07 -1.33 -21.43
CA TYR A 648 -21.68 -0.88 -21.62
C TYR A 648 -21.08 -1.35 -22.96
N ASN A 649 -21.90 -1.87 -23.87
CA ASN A 649 -21.51 -2.36 -25.21
C ASN A 649 -20.45 -3.49 -25.20
N ASN A 650 -20.51 -4.40 -24.23
CA ASN A 650 -19.61 -5.56 -24.12
C ASN A 650 -20.16 -6.78 -24.87
N LEU A 651 -20.00 -6.82 -26.18
CA LEU A 651 -20.62 -7.82 -27.08
C LEU A 651 -20.25 -9.27 -26.75
N GLU A 652 -18.95 -9.61 -26.70
CA GLU A 652 -18.47 -10.98 -26.42
C GLU A 652 -18.97 -11.52 -25.07
N VAL A 653 -19.12 -10.63 -24.08
CA VAL A 653 -19.67 -10.97 -22.77
C VAL A 653 -21.18 -11.22 -22.85
N ALA A 654 -21.92 -10.39 -23.60
CA ALA A 654 -23.36 -10.58 -23.77
C ALA A 654 -23.67 -11.91 -24.49
N GLU A 655 -22.89 -12.25 -25.52
CA GLU A 655 -22.96 -13.55 -26.22
C GLU A 655 -22.71 -14.71 -25.26
N TYR A 656 -21.58 -14.72 -24.55
CA TYR A 656 -21.24 -15.78 -23.60
C TYR A 656 -22.31 -15.95 -22.50
N LEU A 657 -22.83 -14.84 -21.94
CA LEU A 657 -23.87 -14.90 -20.92
C LEU A 657 -25.17 -15.53 -21.45
N LEU A 658 -25.57 -15.22 -22.69
CA LEU A 658 -26.75 -15.80 -23.33
C LEU A 658 -26.57 -17.30 -23.61
N GLU A 659 -25.40 -17.71 -24.13
CA GLU A 659 -25.05 -19.13 -24.33
C GLU A 659 -25.14 -19.94 -23.02
N HIS A 660 -24.85 -19.30 -21.88
CA HIS A 660 -24.84 -19.93 -20.55
C HIS A 660 -26.14 -19.69 -19.75
N GLY A 661 -27.23 -19.26 -20.41
CA GLY A 661 -28.57 -19.22 -19.81
C GLY A 661 -28.91 -17.94 -19.04
N ALA A 662 -28.29 -16.80 -19.36
CA ALA A 662 -28.74 -15.51 -18.84
C ALA A 662 -30.15 -15.18 -19.36
N ASP A 663 -31.02 -14.72 -18.46
CA ASP A 663 -32.39 -14.36 -18.79
C ASP A 663 -32.42 -13.03 -19.58
N VAL A 664 -32.66 -13.17 -20.89
CA VAL A 664 -32.79 -12.07 -21.85
C VAL A 664 -33.95 -11.11 -21.54
N ASN A 665 -34.94 -11.57 -20.76
CA ASN A 665 -36.13 -10.82 -20.35
C ASN A 665 -36.12 -10.42 -18.86
N ALA A 666 -35.01 -10.65 -18.15
CA ALA A 666 -34.88 -10.23 -16.76
C ALA A 666 -35.17 -8.74 -16.63
N GLN A 667 -36.05 -8.35 -15.71
CA GLN A 667 -36.37 -6.94 -15.47
C GLN A 667 -35.56 -6.39 -14.30
N ASP A 668 -34.98 -5.21 -14.49
CA ASP A 668 -34.40 -4.38 -13.44
C ASP A 668 -35.50 -3.70 -12.58
N LYS A 669 -35.11 -2.93 -11.56
CA LYS A 669 -36.01 -2.22 -10.63
C LYS A 669 -36.89 -1.16 -11.31
N GLY A 670 -36.50 -0.68 -12.49
CA GLY A 670 -37.30 0.21 -13.34
C GLY A 670 -38.16 -0.52 -14.37
N GLY A 671 -38.19 -1.86 -14.36
CA GLY A 671 -38.86 -2.67 -15.37
C GLY A 671 -38.13 -2.75 -16.70
N LEU A 672 -36.88 -2.29 -16.79
CA LEU A 672 -36.10 -2.37 -18.02
C LEU A 672 -35.46 -3.74 -18.15
N ILE A 673 -35.44 -4.26 -19.38
CA ILE A 673 -34.72 -5.48 -19.79
C ILE A 673 -33.37 -5.10 -20.44
N PRO A 674 -32.41 -6.04 -20.62
CA PRO A 674 -31.12 -5.76 -21.27
C PRO A 674 -31.24 -5.06 -22.63
N LEU A 675 -32.28 -5.37 -23.41
CA LEU A 675 -32.53 -4.76 -24.72
C LEU A 675 -32.76 -3.24 -24.63
N HIS A 676 -33.43 -2.75 -23.58
CA HIS A 676 -33.61 -1.31 -23.36
C HIS A 676 -32.27 -0.63 -23.08
N ASN A 677 -31.39 -1.26 -22.29
CA ASN A 677 -30.04 -0.73 -22.05
C ASN A 677 -29.24 -0.67 -23.37
N ALA A 678 -29.21 -1.75 -24.17
CA ALA A 678 -28.53 -1.75 -25.46
C ALA A 678 -29.04 -0.65 -26.41
N ALA A 679 -30.37 -0.47 -26.49
CA ALA A 679 -30.99 0.56 -27.31
C ALA A 679 -30.69 1.98 -26.83
N SER A 680 -30.71 2.25 -25.51
CA SER A 680 -30.47 3.57 -24.94
C SER A 680 -29.02 4.05 -25.06
N TYR A 681 -28.04 3.13 -25.06
CA TYR A 681 -26.61 3.46 -25.14
C TYR A 681 -25.99 3.22 -26.53
N GLY A 682 -26.82 2.95 -27.57
CA GLY A 682 -26.34 2.82 -28.95
C GLY A 682 -25.55 1.53 -29.25
N ALA A 683 -25.73 0.48 -28.45
CA ALA A 683 -25.09 -0.82 -28.66
C ALA A 683 -25.83 -1.63 -29.75
N ASP A 684 -25.76 -1.16 -31.00
CA ASP A 684 -26.53 -1.70 -32.14
C ASP A 684 -26.33 -3.20 -32.36
N ASP A 685 -25.09 -3.68 -32.23
CA ASP A 685 -24.72 -5.09 -32.42
C ASP A 685 -25.29 -5.98 -31.30
N ILE A 686 -25.23 -5.52 -30.04
CA ILE A 686 -25.85 -6.22 -28.91
C ILE A 686 -27.39 -6.14 -28.99
N ARG A 687 -27.94 -5.02 -29.47
CA ARG A 687 -29.39 -4.91 -29.70
C ARG A 687 -29.86 -5.96 -30.70
N ALA A 688 -29.10 -6.19 -31.78
CA ALA A 688 -29.40 -7.26 -32.74
C ALA A 688 -29.29 -8.66 -32.11
N LEU A 689 -28.21 -8.94 -31.36
CA LEU A 689 -28.02 -10.20 -30.64
C LEU A 689 -29.16 -10.50 -29.63
N LEU A 690 -29.58 -9.49 -28.86
CA LEU A 690 -30.66 -9.63 -27.88
C LEU A 690 -32.04 -9.83 -28.55
N ILE A 691 -32.27 -9.24 -29.73
CA ILE A 691 -33.50 -9.46 -30.51
C ILE A 691 -33.54 -10.90 -31.06
N ASP A 692 -32.40 -11.43 -31.54
CA ASP A 692 -32.31 -12.81 -32.06
C ASP A 692 -32.47 -13.86 -30.94
N ALA A 693 -31.97 -13.54 -29.73
CA ALA A 693 -32.12 -14.38 -28.53
C ALA A 693 -33.52 -14.31 -27.88
N MET A 694 -34.45 -13.47 -28.36
CA MET A 694 -35.79 -13.31 -27.79
C MET A 694 -36.84 -14.19 -28.49
N PRO A 695 -37.75 -14.84 -27.73
CA PRO A 695 -38.95 -15.43 -28.31
C PRO A 695 -39.82 -14.37 -29.00
N PRO A 696 -40.47 -14.67 -30.14
CA PRO A 696 -41.28 -13.70 -30.89
C PRO A 696 -42.37 -12.99 -30.08
N ASP A 697 -42.91 -13.67 -29.06
CA ASP A 697 -43.96 -13.14 -28.20
C ASP A 697 -43.46 -12.07 -27.21
N ALA A 698 -42.17 -12.13 -26.84
CA ALA A 698 -41.53 -11.29 -25.82
C ALA A 698 -41.06 -9.91 -26.33
N LEU A 699 -41.07 -9.68 -27.65
CA LEU A 699 -40.66 -8.40 -28.23
C LEU A 699 -41.56 -7.23 -27.77
N PRO A 700 -40.97 -6.07 -27.40
CA PRO A 700 -41.72 -4.84 -27.13
C PRO A 700 -42.66 -4.48 -28.29
N SER A 701 -43.82 -3.91 -27.98
CA SER A 701 -44.88 -3.65 -28.97
C SER A 701 -44.46 -2.75 -30.13
N CYS A 702 -43.42 -1.93 -29.96
CA CYS A 702 -42.82 -1.09 -30.99
C CYS A 702 -41.87 -1.81 -31.96
N LEU A 703 -41.50 -3.07 -31.68
CA LEU A 703 -40.57 -3.88 -32.50
C LEU A 703 -41.26 -5.09 -33.16
N LYS A 704 -42.57 -5.30 -32.92
CA LYS A 704 -43.34 -6.32 -33.65
C LYS A 704 -43.59 -5.83 -35.09
N PRO A 705 -43.26 -6.63 -36.13
CA PRO A 705 -43.57 -6.26 -37.51
C PRO A 705 -45.09 -6.23 -37.72
N GLN A 706 -45.69 -5.05 -37.67
CA GLN A 706 -47.13 -4.87 -37.89
C GLN A 706 -47.46 -4.97 -39.37
N VAL A 707 -48.11 -6.07 -39.75
CA VAL A 707 -48.74 -6.23 -41.07
C VAL A 707 -49.80 -5.14 -41.24
N SER A 708 -49.67 -4.37 -42.32
CA SER A 708 -50.49 -3.19 -42.59
C SER A 708 -51.94 -3.55 -42.94
N ALA A 709 -52.91 -2.96 -42.24
CA ALA A 709 -54.29 -2.84 -42.70
C ALA A 709 -54.88 -1.49 -42.29
N SER A 710 -55.24 -0.67 -43.28
CA SER A 710 -55.84 0.65 -43.09
C SER A 710 -57.34 0.59 -42.83
N VAL A 711 -57.87 1.46 -41.96
CA VAL A 711 -59.29 1.87 -42.02
C VAL A 711 -59.38 3.38 -41.84
N VAL A 712 -60.20 4.02 -42.67
CA VAL A 712 -60.46 5.48 -42.63
C VAL A 712 -61.40 5.82 -41.47
N SER A 713 -61.16 6.96 -40.84
CA SER A 713 -61.94 7.48 -39.72
C SER A 713 -63.25 8.15 -40.14
N THR A 714 -64.33 7.85 -39.40
CA THR A 714 -65.33 8.81 -38.88
C THR A 714 -65.96 8.18 -37.64
N GLY A 715 -66.27 8.85 -36.54
CA GLY A 715 -66.08 10.26 -36.14
C GLY A 715 -67.00 10.58 -34.94
N ALA A 716 -66.70 11.67 -34.21
CA ALA A 716 -67.55 12.24 -33.13
C ALA A 716 -67.71 11.38 -31.84
N THR A 717 -67.89 11.90 -30.61
CA THR A 717 -67.78 13.27 -30.03
C THR A 717 -67.75 13.17 -28.49
N GLY A 718 -67.04 14.10 -27.82
CA GLY A 718 -67.63 14.84 -26.68
C GLY A 718 -67.42 14.38 -25.23
N GLY A 719 -66.36 14.89 -24.59
CA GLY A 719 -66.42 15.49 -23.23
C GLY A 719 -66.35 14.59 -21.97
N VAL A 720 -66.07 15.12 -20.77
CA VAL A 720 -65.75 16.51 -20.37
C VAL A 720 -65.10 16.53 -18.95
N VAL A 721 -63.89 17.12 -18.80
CA VAL A 721 -63.38 18.02 -17.70
C VAL A 721 -63.30 17.40 -16.25
N ILE A 722 -62.48 17.78 -15.23
CA ILE A 722 -61.76 19.02 -14.87
C ILE A 722 -60.38 18.76 -14.19
N SER A 723 -59.44 19.69 -14.41
CA SER A 723 -58.09 19.92 -13.83
C SER A 723 -58.13 20.47 -12.35
N PRO A 724 -57.02 20.90 -11.65
CA PRO A 724 -55.97 21.87 -12.09
C PRO A 724 -54.49 21.71 -11.60
N SER A 725 -53.55 21.83 -12.56
CA SER A 725 -52.43 22.83 -12.71
C SER A 725 -51.83 23.57 -11.47
N PRO A 726 -50.51 23.99 -11.46
CA PRO A 726 -49.86 24.70 -12.58
C PRO A 726 -48.39 24.41 -12.96
N SER A 727 -48.01 25.06 -14.08
CA SER A 727 -46.87 24.94 -15.02
C SER A 727 -45.85 26.11 -14.83
N PRO A 728 -44.94 26.57 -15.76
CA PRO A 728 -44.63 26.24 -17.19
C PRO A 728 -43.10 25.98 -17.46
N SER A 729 -42.49 25.88 -18.67
CA SER A 729 -42.80 26.40 -20.02
C SER A 729 -42.06 25.67 -21.19
N CYS A 730 -42.80 25.42 -22.30
CA CYS A 730 -42.58 25.53 -23.78
C CYS A 730 -41.15 25.67 -24.42
N LEU A 731 -40.83 25.34 -25.70
CA LEU A 731 -41.47 25.32 -27.07
C LEU A 731 -40.74 24.27 -28.00
N SER A 732 -41.00 24.03 -29.32
CA SER A 732 -42.23 23.83 -30.15
C SER A 732 -41.92 23.50 -31.65
N ALA A 733 -42.83 22.79 -32.36
CA ALA A 733 -43.18 22.89 -33.82
C ALA A 733 -42.63 21.91 -34.94
N ALA A 734 -43.58 21.56 -35.85
CA ALA A 734 -43.49 21.05 -37.25
C ALA A 734 -42.98 19.60 -37.54
N SER A 735 -43.47 18.83 -38.53
CA SER A 735 -44.72 18.85 -39.36
C SER A 735 -44.86 17.56 -40.21
N SER A 736 -46.08 17.14 -40.57
CA SER A 736 -46.42 16.05 -41.53
C SER A 736 -46.84 16.64 -42.91
N ILE A 737 -47.26 15.94 -43.99
CA ILE A 737 -47.76 14.57 -44.29
C ILE A 737 -47.40 14.25 -45.80
N ASP A 738 -47.50 13.00 -46.31
CA ASP A 738 -48.59 12.61 -47.26
C ASP A 738 -48.61 11.15 -47.80
N ASN A 739 -49.82 10.73 -48.17
CA ASN A 739 -50.35 9.38 -48.48
C ASN A 739 -50.10 8.87 -49.93
N LEU A 740 -50.35 7.56 -50.18
CA LEU A 740 -51.53 7.06 -50.93
C LEU A 740 -51.53 5.52 -51.22
N THR A 741 -52.38 4.80 -50.47
CA THR A 741 -53.44 3.84 -50.88
C THR A 741 -53.22 2.54 -51.70
N ALA A 742 -53.61 1.44 -51.04
CA ALA A 742 -54.26 0.13 -51.37
C ALA A 742 -55.02 -0.06 -52.73
N PRO A 743 -55.64 -1.24 -53.08
CA PRO A 743 -55.99 -2.41 -52.22
C PRO A 743 -56.01 -3.87 -52.82
N LEU A 744 -56.21 -4.86 -51.91
CA LEU A 744 -56.97 -6.15 -52.04
C LEU A 744 -56.52 -7.22 -53.09
N SER A 745 -56.72 -8.55 -52.93
CA SER A 745 -57.53 -9.37 -51.98
C SER A 745 -57.03 -10.84 -51.82
N ASP A 746 -57.52 -11.49 -50.74
CA ASP A 746 -58.06 -12.88 -50.67
C ASP A 746 -57.24 -14.21 -50.53
N ILE A 747 -57.71 -15.00 -49.53
CA ILE A 747 -58.08 -16.45 -49.57
C ILE A 747 -57.10 -17.59 -49.11
N THR A 748 -57.30 -17.99 -47.84
CA THR A 748 -57.51 -19.36 -47.25
C THR A 748 -56.45 -20.47 -47.09
N VAL A 749 -56.26 -20.86 -45.80
CA VAL A 749 -56.53 -22.20 -45.15
C VAL A 749 -55.63 -23.44 -45.36
N ALA A 750 -55.29 -24.06 -44.21
CA ALA A 750 -54.84 -25.44 -43.91
C ALA A 750 -53.44 -25.89 -44.41
N GLY A 751 -52.75 -26.83 -43.75
CA GLY A 751 -52.99 -27.47 -42.43
C GLY A 751 -52.26 -28.81 -42.25
N ALA A 752 -52.07 -29.22 -40.99
CA ALA A 752 -51.76 -30.58 -40.50
C ALA A 752 -50.32 -31.18 -40.59
N THR A 753 -49.79 -31.52 -39.39
CA THR A 753 -49.12 -32.80 -39.00
C THR A 753 -47.93 -33.39 -39.78
N GLY A 754 -46.76 -33.43 -39.12
CA GLY A 754 -46.42 -34.57 -38.26
C GLY A 754 -45.64 -35.79 -38.81
N THR A 755 -44.37 -35.88 -38.37
CA THR A 755 -43.60 -37.09 -37.96
C THR A 755 -42.98 -38.11 -38.95
N ALA A 756 -41.69 -38.37 -38.66
CA ALA A 756 -40.97 -39.66 -38.61
C ALA A 756 -40.15 -40.18 -39.82
N ASP A 757 -38.82 -40.22 -39.56
CA ASP A 757 -37.84 -41.29 -39.77
C ASP A 757 -37.51 -41.94 -41.13
N GLY A 758 -36.20 -42.20 -41.29
CA GLY A 758 -35.71 -43.49 -41.80
C GLY A 758 -34.77 -43.43 -43.00
N ALA A 759 -33.45 -43.54 -42.76
CA ALA A 759 -32.43 -43.51 -43.82
C ALA A 759 -31.96 -44.90 -44.29
N SER A 760 -31.61 -45.00 -45.58
CA SER A 760 -30.67 -45.96 -46.19
C SER A 760 -30.39 -45.52 -47.64
N GLY A 761 -29.21 -45.60 -48.25
CA GLY A 761 -27.90 -46.06 -47.78
C GLY A 761 -27.22 -47.01 -48.78
N SER A 762 -26.27 -46.52 -49.59
CA SER A 762 -25.17 -47.33 -50.20
C SER A 762 -24.19 -46.52 -51.07
N ASP A 763 -22.92 -46.54 -50.68
CA ASP A 763 -21.68 -46.62 -51.47
C ASP A 763 -21.42 -45.79 -52.74
N ARG A 764 -20.31 -45.03 -52.70
CA ARG A 764 -19.28 -45.02 -53.77
C ARG A 764 -17.89 -44.64 -53.23
N LYS A 765 -16.87 -44.96 -54.04
CA LYS A 765 -15.43 -45.01 -53.69
C LYS A 765 -14.76 -43.64 -53.55
N GLU A 766 -13.59 -43.68 -52.91
CA GLU A 766 -12.63 -42.61 -52.64
C GLU A 766 -12.26 -41.74 -53.85
N GLY A 767 -11.92 -40.47 -53.58
CA GLY A 767 -10.92 -39.74 -54.36
C GLY A 767 -11.32 -38.40 -54.96
N GLU A 768 -11.59 -37.37 -54.15
CA GLU A 768 -11.34 -35.98 -54.56
C GLU A 768 -11.10 -35.07 -53.33
N THR A 769 -10.15 -34.14 -53.45
CA THR A 769 -9.58 -33.34 -52.36
C THR A 769 -10.38 -32.07 -52.07
N LEU A 770 -10.33 -31.60 -50.82
CA LEU A 770 -10.99 -30.37 -50.34
C LEU A 770 -10.23 -29.11 -50.79
N LEU A 771 -10.15 -28.90 -52.11
CA LEU A 771 -9.45 -27.81 -52.79
C LEU A 771 -10.28 -27.26 -53.96
N ASP A 772 -11.46 -26.69 -53.68
CA ASP A 772 -12.04 -25.65 -54.58
C ASP A 772 -13.27 -24.88 -54.03
N MET A 773 -13.51 -24.83 -52.71
CA MET A 773 -14.61 -23.99 -52.21
C MET A 773 -14.22 -22.52 -52.30
N THR A 774 -14.81 -21.79 -53.25
CA THR A 774 -14.54 -20.36 -53.44
C THR A 774 -15.32 -19.51 -52.44
N ILE A 775 -14.83 -18.31 -52.14
CA ILE A 775 -15.54 -17.33 -51.30
C ILE A 775 -16.99 -17.08 -51.78
N ASN A 776 -17.23 -17.14 -53.08
CA ASN A 776 -18.55 -17.03 -53.69
C ASN A 776 -19.50 -18.17 -53.33
N GLN A 777 -19.00 -19.41 -53.26
CA GLN A 777 -19.79 -20.58 -52.83
C GLN A 777 -20.07 -20.53 -51.32
N PHE A 778 -19.12 -20.03 -50.54
CA PHE A 778 -19.29 -19.81 -49.10
C PHE A 778 -20.36 -18.75 -48.79
N LEU A 779 -20.29 -17.57 -49.42
CA LEU A 779 -21.31 -16.53 -49.25
C LEU A 779 -22.71 -17.04 -49.65
N LYS A 780 -22.79 -17.87 -50.68
CA LYS A 780 -24.02 -18.54 -51.10
C LYS A 780 -24.56 -19.52 -50.05
N SER A 781 -23.72 -20.33 -49.41
CA SER A 781 -24.18 -21.28 -48.38
C SER A 781 -24.75 -20.60 -47.14
N LEU A 782 -24.33 -19.35 -46.86
CA LEU A 782 -24.84 -18.52 -45.77
C LEU A 782 -26.04 -17.62 -46.15
N GLY A 783 -26.43 -17.59 -47.42
CA GLY A 783 -27.47 -16.69 -47.93
C GLY A 783 -27.03 -15.21 -47.98
N LEU A 784 -25.73 -14.95 -48.14
CA LEU A 784 -25.10 -13.63 -48.14
C LEU A 784 -24.50 -13.25 -49.51
N GLU A 785 -25.09 -13.72 -50.61
CA GLU A 785 -24.59 -13.50 -51.98
C GLU A 785 -24.44 -12.01 -52.35
N HIS A 786 -25.18 -11.11 -51.70
CA HIS A 786 -25.10 -9.65 -51.91
C HIS A 786 -23.81 -9.02 -51.39
N LEU A 787 -23.01 -9.74 -50.58
CA LEU A 787 -21.71 -9.27 -50.09
C LEU A 787 -20.56 -9.60 -51.06
N ARG A 788 -20.80 -10.40 -52.10
CA ARG A 788 -19.81 -10.82 -53.09
C ARG A 788 -18.96 -9.66 -53.63
N ASP A 789 -19.61 -8.55 -53.99
CA ASP A 789 -18.93 -7.41 -54.60
C ASP A 789 -17.97 -6.71 -53.62
N ILE A 790 -18.27 -6.76 -52.31
CA ILE A 790 -17.40 -6.24 -51.25
C ILE A 790 -16.17 -7.15 -51.10
N PHE A 791 -16.40 -8.46 -50.93
CA PHE A 791 -15.32 -9.45 -50.84
C PHE A 791 -14.39 -9.44 -52.06
N GLN A 792 -14.94 -9.25 -53.26
CA GLN A 792 -14.16 -9.14 -54.49
C GLN A 792 -13.40 -7.80 -54.60
N ARG A 793 -13.99 -6.68 -54.16
CA ARG A 793 -13.34 -5.36 -54.18
C ARG A 793 -12.14 -5.29 -53.23
N GLU A 794 -12.30 -5.83 -52.03
CA GLU A 794 -11.26 -5.85 -50.98
C GLU A 794 -10.35 -7.09 -51.05
N GLN A 795 -10.51 -7.96 -52.07
CA GLN A 795 -9.74 -9.18 -52.30
C GLN A 795 -9.72 -10.18 -51.11
N ILE A 796 -10.82 -10.28 -50.37
CA ILE A 796 -10.93 -11.16 -49.20
C ILE A 796 -11.20 -12.60 -49.66
N SER A 797 -10.23 -13.49 -49.44
CA SER A 797 -10.34 -14.94 -49.60
C SER A 797 -10.82 -15.64 -48.31
N LEU A 798 -11.03 -16.96 -48.35
CA LEU A 798 -11.56 -17.71 -47.19
C LEU A 798 -10.57 -17.82 -46.02
N ASP A 799 -9.28 -17.90 -46.33
CA ASP A 799 -8.16 -17.85 -45.39
C ASP A 799 -8.07 -16.47 -44.72
N VAL A 800 -8.15 -15.37 -45.50
CA VAL A 800 -8.22 -14.01 -44.92
C VAL A 800 -9.47 -13.86 -44.05
N LEU A 801 -10.64 -14.33 -44.50
CA LEU A 801 -11.89 -14.28 -43.73
C LEU A 801 -11.80 -15.07 -42.40
N ALA A 802 -11.03 -16.14 -42.33
CA ALA A 802 -10.85 -16.92 -41.10
C ALA A 802 -10.14 -16.11 -39.99
N ASP A 803 -9.34 -15.12 -40.36
CA ASP A 803 -8.62 -14.23 -39.44
C ASP A 803 -9.36 -12.89 -39.18
N MET A 804 -10.52 -12.64 -39.83
CA MET A 804 -11.29 -11.40 -39.68
C MET A 804 -12.31 -11.45 -38.53
N GLY A 805 -12.33 -10.41 -37.70
CA GLY A 805 -13.33 -10.19 -36.66
C GLY A 805 -14.48 -9.26 -37.06
N HIS A 806 -15.29 -8.91 -36.07
CA HIS A 806 -16.49 -8.08 -36.24
C HIS A 806 -16.21 -6.62 -36.61
N GLU A 807 -15.02 -6.08 -36.34
CA GLU A 807 -14.65 -4.72 -36.71
C GLU A 807 -13.98 -4.68 -38.09
N GLU A 808 -13.12 -5.64 -38.42
CA GLU A 808 -12.49 -5.77 -39.73
C GLU A 808 -13.54 -5.96 -40.85
N LEU A 809 -14.57 -6.80 -40.61
CA LEU A 809 -15.69 -6.96 -41.54
C LEU A 809 -16.55 -5.69 -41.67
N LYS A 810 -16.59 -4.85 -40.65
CA LYS A 810 -17.36 -3.60 -40.63
C LYS A 810 -16.61 -2.49 -41.38
N GLU A 811 -15.29 -2.41 -41.26
CA GLU A 811 -14.44 -1.48 -42.02
C GLU A 811 -14.55 -1.68 -43.54
N ILE A 812 -14.62 -2.94 -44.02
CA ILE A 812 -14.88 -3.22 -45.45
C ILE A 812 -16.33 -2.92 -45.90
N GLY A 813 -17.21 -2.53 -44.98
CA GLY A 813 -18.58 -2.07 -45.26
C GLY A 813 -19.70 -3.06 -44.91
N ILE A 814 -19.41 -4.20 -44.26
CA ILE A 814 -20.43 -5.18 -43.84
C ILE A 814 -21.01 -4.74 -42.49
N ASN A 815 -21.72 -3.62 -42.50
CA ASN A 815 -22.18 -2.95 -41.27
C ASN A 815 -23.17 -3.78 -40.44
N ALA A 816 -23.99 -4.64 -41.06
CA ALA A 816 -25.00 -5.42 -40.35
C ALA A 816 -24.40 -6.55 -39.50
N TYR A 817 -24.60 -6.51 -38.17
CA TYR A 817 -24.10 -7.53 -37.23
C TYR A 817 -24.46 -8.96 -37.64
N GLY A 818 -25.74 -9.21 -37.96
CA GLY A 818 -26.21 -10.54 -38.36
C GLY A 818 -25.58 -11.08 -39.66
N HIS A 819 -25.00 -10.22 -40.51
CA HIS A 819 -24.18 -10.66 -41.64
C HIS A 819 -22.77 -11.01 -41.17
N ARG A 820 -22.11 -10.14 -40.38
CA ARG A 820 -20.77 -10.39 -39.81
C ARG A 820 -20.72 -11.68 -38.97
N HIS A 821 -21.70 -11.86 -38.08
CA HIS A 821 -21.83 -13.05 -37.23
C HIS A 821 -22.02 -14.32 -38.05
N LYS A 822 -22.88 -14.30 -39.09
CA LYS A 822 -23.06 -15.45 -40.00
C LYS A 822 -21.79 -15.80 -40.77
N LEU A 823 -21.00 -14.82 -41.17
CA LEU A 823 -19.70 -15.05 -41.83
C LEU A 823 -18.72 -15.74 -40.87
N ILE A 824 -18.54 -15.20 -39.66
CA ILE A 824 -17.62 -15.72 -38.64
C ILE A 824 -18.04 -17.12 -38.19
N LYS A 825 -19.30 -17.33 -37.76
CA LYS A 825 -19.80 -18.67 -37.41
C LYS A 825 -19.84 -19.63 -38.60
N GLY A 826 -19.96 -19.10 -39.82
CA GLY A 826 -19.87 -19.88 -41.05
C GLY A 826 -18.47 -20.43 -41.30
N ILE A 827 -17.43 -19.60 -41.15
CA ILE A 827 -16.04 -19.99 -41.42
C ILE A 827 -15.52 -20.90 -40.30
N GLU A 828 -15.88 -20.64 -39.03
CA GLU A 828 -15.66 -21.57 -37.91
C GLU A 828 -16.23 -22.96 -38.19
N ARG A 829 -17.47 -23.05 -38.68
CA ARG A 829 -18.11 -24.35 -39.03
C ARG A 829 -17.47 -25.02 -40.24
N LEU A 830 -16.99 -24.26 -41.22
CA LEU A 830 -16.28 -24.80 -42.38
C LEU A 830 -14.93 -25.43 -41.96
N LEU A 831 -14.20 -24.77 -41.07
CA LEU A 831 -12.92 -25.24 -40.54
C LEU A 831 -13.07 -26.38 -39.54
N GLY A 832 -14.17 -26.43 -38.78
CA GLY A 832 -14.47 -27.49 -37.81
C GLY A 832 -14.92 -28.83 -38.40
N GLY A 833 -14.99 -28.97 -39.74
CA GLY A 833 -15.65 -30.08 -40.45
C GLY A 833 -15.02 -31.47 -40.36
N GLN A 834 -13.95 -31.70 -39.59
CA GLN A 834 -13.34 -33.02 -39.40
C GLN A 834 -13.28 -33.45 -37.92
N GLN A 835 -14.28 -34.23 -37.49
CA GLN A 835 -14.20 -35.10 -36.32
C GLN A 835 -14.66 -36.53 -36.65
N GLY A 836 -13.90 -37.19 -37.53
CA GLY A 836 -13.88 -38.65 -37.63
C GLY A 836 -12.83 -39.21 -36.65
N ALA A 837 -13.17 -40.26 -35.91
CA ALA A 837 -12.41 -40.70 -34.74
C ALA A 837 -10.93 -41.03 -35.01
N ASN A 838 -10.01 -40.29 -34.36
CA ASN A 838 -8.61 -40.69 -34.21
C ASN A 838 -8.04 -40.15 -32.87
N PRO A 839 -7.78 -41.00 -31.84
CA PRO A 839 -7.69 -40.58 -30.44
C PRO A 839 -6.32 -39.99 -30.00
N TYR A 840 -5.61 -39.30 -30.90
CA TYR A 840 -4.30 -38.69 -30.60
C TYR A 840 -4.16 -37.19 -30.93
N LEU A 841 -5.22 -36.53 -31.43
CA LEU A 841 -5.24 -35.07 -31.64
C LEU A 841 -6.56 -34.44 -31.16
N THR A 842 -6.73 -34.36 -29.84
CA THR A 842 -7.81 -33.56 -29.22
C THR A 842 -7.40 -32.08 -29.13
N PHE A 843 -7.91 -31.26 -30.05
CA PHE A 843 -7.79 -29.80 -29.97
C PHE A 843 -8.66 -29.24 -28.83
N HIS A 844 -8.07 -29.06 -27.65
CA HIS A 844 -8.59 -28.16 -26.62
C HIS A 844 -8.07 -26.73 -26.89
N CYS A 845 -8.89 -25.87 -27.50
CA CYS A 845 -8.52 -24.46 -27.70
C CYS A 845 -9.34 -23.52 -26.80
N SER A 846 -8.99 -23.51 -25.51
CA SER A 846 -9.50 -22.53 -24.54
C SER A 846 -8.45 -22.13 -23.49
N SER A 847 -7.19 -22.02 -23.91
CA SER A 847 -6.13 -21.26 -23.19
C SER A 847 -4.78 -21.28 -23.91
N GLN A 848 -4.43 -20.20 -24.63
CA GLN A 848 -3.07 -19.62 -24.71
C GLN A 848 -3.03 -18.40 -25.64
N GLY A 849 -2.31 -17.34 -25.22
CA GLY A 849 -2.34 -16.03 -25.87
C GLY A 849 -1.19 -15.70 -26.82
N THR A 850 -0.41 -16.69 -27.27
CA THR A 850 0.72 -16.48 -28.20
C THR A 850 0.76 -17.60 -29.23
N VAL A 851 0.74 -17.25 -30.50
CA VAL A 851 0.94 -18.16 -31.64
C VAL A 851 2.33 -17.91 -32.23
N LEU A 852 3.01 -18.98 -32.66
CA LEU A 852 4.26 -18.92 -33.42
C LEU A 852 3.97 -19.38 -34.84
N ILE A 853 4.07 -18.47 -35.81
CA ILE A 853 3.86 -18.76 -37.23
C ILE A 853 5.23 -18.96 -37.88
N ASP A 854 5.43 -20.11 -38.51
CA ASP A 854 6.68 -20.43 -39.18
C ASP A 854 6.78 -19.67 -40.50
N LEU A 855 7.80 -18.82 -40.67
CA LEU A 855 8.06 -18.13 -41.93
C LEU A 855 8.81 -19.07 -42.87
N ALA A 856 8.37 -19.15 -44.13
CA ALA A 856 9.04 -19.93 -45.16
C ALA A 856 10.34 -19.23 -45.62
N PRO A 857 11.42 -19.95 -46.00
CA PRO A 857 12.68 -19.33 -46.39
C PRO A 857 12.62 -18.44 -47.66
N ASP A 858 11.59 -18.64 -48.50
CA ASP A 858 11.28 -17.82 -49.67
C ASP A 858 10.41 -16.59 -49.34
N ASP A 859 9.92 -16.46 -48.11
CA ASP A 859 9.24 -15.25 -47.62
C ASP A 859 10.22 -14.07 -47.54
N LYS A 860 9.77 -12.90 -48.03
CA LYS A 860 10.53 -11.65 -47.97
C LYS A 860 10.79 -11.20 -46.52
N GLU A 861 9.89 -11.50 -45.59
CA GLU A 861 10.06 -11.20 -44.17
C GLU A 861 11.14 -12.09 -43.54
N PHE A 862 11.20 -13.38 -43.93
CA PHE A 862 12.30 -14.27 -43.53
C PHE A 862 13.65 -13.75 -44.04
N GLN A 863 13.73 -13.44 -45.34
CA GLN A 863 14.97 -13.00 -45.99
C GLN A 863 15.50 -11.68 -45.41
N SER A 864 14.61 -10.72 -45.13
CA SER A 864 14.97 -9.44 -44.49
C SER A 864 15.54 -9.63 -43.09
N VAL A 865 14.89 -10.46 -42.26
CA VAL A 865 15.36 -10.75 -40.90
C VAL A 865 16.66 -11.56 -40.89
N GLU A 866 16.84 -12.48 -41.84
CA GLU A 866 18.11 -13.19 -42.04
C GLU A 866 19.22 -12.21 -42.47
N GLU A 867 19.01 -11.38 -43.50
CA GLU A 867 20.02 -10.43 -43.99
C GLU A 867 20.46 -9.46 -42.89
N GLU A 868 19.51 -8.88 -42.14
CA GLU A 868 19.82 -8.00 -41.01
C GLU A 868 20.63 -8.75 -39.94
N LEU A 869 20.28 -9.99 -39.62
CA LEU A 869 21.01 -10.82 -38.66
C LEU A 869 22.42 -11.18 -39.14
N GLN A 870 22.63 -11.55 -40.41
CA GLN A 870 23.98 -11.79 -40.95
C GLN A 870 24.81 -10.48 -40.93
N SER A 871 24.18 -9.34 -41.22
CA SER A 871 24.84 -8.01 -41.18
C SER A 871 25.39 -7.64 -39.80
N THR A 872 24.93 -8.31 -38.73
CA THR A 872 25.42 -8.08 -37.37
C THR A 872 26.88 -8.50 -37.19
N ILE A 873 27.41 -9.47 -37.94
CA ILE A 873 28.66 -10.18 -37.58
C ILE A 873 29.89 -9.26 -37.65
N ARG A 874 30.73 -9.28 -36.61
CA ARG A 874 31.97 -8.48 -36.50
C ARG A 874 33.09 -9.32 -35.87
N GLU A 875 34.31 -9.05 -36.29
CA GLU A 875 35.52 -9.70 -35.77
C GLU A 875 35.90 -9.14 -34.38
N HIS A 876 36.33 -10.04 -33.48
CA HIS A 876 36.68 -9.69 -32.11
C HIS A 876 38.20 -9.42 -31.97
N ARG A 877 38.58 -8.37 -31.23
CA ARG A 877 39.95 -7.82 -31.22
C ARG A 877 40.91 -8.43 -30.18
N ASP A 878 40.59 -9.58 -29.59
CA ASP A 878 41.35 -10.18 -28.48
C ASP A 878 42.42 -11.20 -28.90
N GLY A 879 42.64 -11.37 -30.21
CA GLY A 879 43.60 -12.34 -30.74
C GLY A 879 43.15 -13.81 -30.60
N GLY A 880 41.85 -14.07 -30.39
CA GLY A 880 41.27 -15.42 -30.41
C GLY A 880 41.29 -16.17 -29.08
N ASN A 881 41.48 -15.50 -27.94
CA ASN A 881 41.60 -16.13 -26.63
C ASN A 881 40.26 -16.36 -25.90
N ALA A 882 39.21 -15.58 -26.21
CA ALA A 882 37.93 -15.60 -25.51
C ALA A 882 36.95 -16.68 -26.00
N GLY A 883 37.10 -17.18 -27.23
CA GLY A 883 36.19 -18.17 -27.81
C GLY A 883 36.29 -18.25 -29.34
N GLY A 884 35.81 -19.36 -29.91
CA GLY A 884 35.94 -19.67 -31.33
C GLY A 884 35.17 -18.72 -32.26
N VAL A 885 35.84 -18.34 -33.35
CA VAL A 885 35.36 -17.45 -34.43
C VAL A 885 34.24 -18.11 -35.24
N PHE A 886 33.25 -17.34 -35.69
CA PHE A 886 32.23 -17.76 -36.64
C PHE A 886 32.07 -16.70 -37.76
N SER A 887 31.75 -17.14 -38.98
CA SER A 887 31.66 -16.28 -40.17
C SER A 887 30.23 -15.97 -40.60
N ARG A 888 29.28 -16.86 -40.29
CA ARG A 888 27.85 -16.70 -40.57
C ARG A 888 27.00 -17.37 -39.50
N TYR A 889 25.76 -16.91 -39.35
CA TYR A 889 24.71 -17.72 -38.75
C TYR A 889 24.19 -18.71 -39.80
N ASN A 890 23.75 -19.88 -39.35
CA ASN A 890 22.96 -20.83 -40.13
C ASN A 890 21.55 -20.76 -39.58
N ILE A 891 20.66 -20.00 -40.23
CA ILE A 891 19.29 -19.83 -39.76
C ILE A 891 18.52 -21.11 -40.06
N ILE A 892 17.99 -21.74 -39.01
CA ILE A 892 17.25 -23.01 -39.10
C ILE A 892 15.76 -22.73 -39.21
N LYS A 893 15.29 -21.68 -38.52
CA LYS A 893 13.87 -21.33 -38.43
C LYS A 893 13.70 -19.89 -37.99
N ILE A 894 12.80 -19.15 -38.63
CA ILE A 894 12.27 -17.89 -38.11
C ILE A 894 10.79 -18.11 -37.85
N GLN A 895 10.34 -17.82 -36.64
CA GLN A 895 8.93 -17.92 -36.26
C GLN A 895 8.43 -16.53 -35.86
N LYS A 896 7.44 -16.01 -36.58
CA LYS A 896 6.77 -14.76 -36.23
C LYS A 896 5.92 -14.98 -34.99
N VAL A 897 6.09 -14.12 -34.00
CA VAL A 897 5.39 -14.18 -32.73
C VAL A 897 4.13 -13.33 -32.85
N VAL A 898 2.96 -13.96 -32.74
CA VAL A 898 1.65 -13.30 -32.78
C VAL A 898 1.01 -13.38 -31.40
N ASN A 899 0.98 -12.26 -30.68
CA ASN A 899 0.29 -12.13 -29.40
C ASN A 899 -0.50 -10.82 -29.39
N LYS A 900 -1.82 -10.93 -29.63
CA LYS A 900 -2.75 -9.79 -29.70
C LYS A 900 -2.63 -8.87 -28.47
N LYS A 901 -2.62 -9.45 -27.26
CA LYS A 901 -2.55 -8.69 -25.98
C LYS A 901 -1.20 -8.02 -25.70
N LEU A 902 -0.10 -8.48 -26.31
CA LEU A 902 1.19 -7.79 -26.27
C LEU A 902 1.25 -6.72 -27.36
N ARG A 903 0.67 -6.98 -28.54
CA ARG A 903 0.65 -6.02 -29.64
C ARG A 903 -0.21 -4.79 -29.31
N GLU A 904 -1.38 -4.99 -28.70
CA GLU A 904 -2.27 -3.93 -28.21
C GLU A 904 -1.57 -3.04 -27.18
N ARG A 905 -0.89 -3.62 -26.18
CA ARG A 905 -0.15 -2.86 -25.17
C ARG A 905 1.03 -2.09 -25.76
N TYR A 906 1.77 -2.71 -26.67
CA TYR A 906 2.85 -2.05 -27.39
C TYR A 906 2.34 -0.86 -28.23
N ALA A 907 1.26 -1.06 -28.99
CA ALA A 907 0.63 0.00 -29.81
C ALA A 907 0.05 1.13 -28.95
N HIS A 908 -0.56 0.81 -27.79
CA HIS A 908 -0.99 1.83 -26.83
C HIS A 908 0.19 2.67 -26.35
N ARG A 909 1.28 2.03 -25.92
CA ARG A 909 2.45 2.76 -25.40
C ARG A 909 3.19 3.56 -26.49
N GLN A 910 3.21 3.04 -27.72
CA GLN A 910 3.69 3.75 -28.92
C GLN A 910 2.88 5.03 -29.16
N LYS A 911 1.56 4.99 -28.99
CA LYS A 911 0.69 6.16 -29.10
C LYS A 911 0.95 7.18 -27.99
N GLU A 912 1.02 6.76 -26.72
CA GLU A 912 1.35 7.68 -25.61
C GLU A 912 2.68 8.40 -25.83
N ILE A 913 3.72 7.67 -26.27
CA ILE A 913 5.03 8.25 -26.59
C ILE A 913 4.94 9.22 -27.78
N ALA A 914 4.08 8.95 -28.76
CA ALA A 914 3.84 9.86 -29.86
C ALA A 914 3.15 11.15 -29.37
N ASP A 915 2.08 11.04 -28.59
CA ASP A 915 1.31 12.16 -28.05
C ASP A 915 2.22 13.07 -27.18
N GLU A 916 3.05 12.48 -26.31
CA GLU A 916 4.07 13.19 -25.51
C GLU A 916 5.18 13.82 -26.38
N ASN A 917 5.45 13.28 -27.57
CA ASN A 917 6.52 13.71 -28.47
C ASN A 917 6.01 14.28 -29.81
N HIS A 918 4.97 15.11 -29.76
CA HIS A 918 4.51 15.91 -30.91
C HIS A 918 4.04 15.03 -32.10
N ASN A 919 3.37 13.92 -31.80
CA ASN A 919 2.95 12.84 -32.71
C ASN A 919 4.10 12.08 -33.39
N HIS A 920 5.32 12.10 -32.83
CA HIS A 920 6.48 11.38 -33.37
C HIS A 920 7.00 10.33 -32.36
N HIS A 921 6.93 9.05 -32.72
CA HIS A 921 7.64 7.96 -32.03
C HIS A 921 8.69 7.35 -32.99
N ASN A 922 9.70 6.66 -32.45
CA ASN A 922 10.71 5.96 -33.28
C ASN A 922 10.75 4.48 -32.89
N GLU A 923 10.45 3.59 -33.85
CA GLU A 923 10.57 2.15 -33.65
C GLU A 923 11.95 1.63 -34.06
N ARG A 924 12.51 0.70 -33.29
CA ARG A 924 13.75 -0.03 -33.62
C ARG A 924 13.65 -1.49 -33.21
N MET A 925 14.47 -2.35 -33.82
CA MET A 925 14.60 -3.75 -33.43
C MET A 925 15.79 -3.96 -32.49
N LEU A 926 15.65 -4.80 -31.47
CA LEU A 926 16.69 -5.17 -30.52
C LEU A 926 16.73 -6.68 -30.29
N PHE A 927 17.95 -7.22 -30.21
CA PHE A 927 18.21 -8.64 -29.95
C PHE A 927 18.14 -8.95 -28.45
N HIS A 928 17.44 -10.01 -28.07
CA HIS A 928 17.43 -10.52 -26.70
C HIS A 928 17.68 -12.04 -26.67
N GLY A 929 18.87 -12.41 -26.19
CA GLY A 929 19.30 -13.81 -26.08
C GLY A 929 19.29 -14.31 -24.63
N SER A 930 18.16 -14.83 -24.15
CA SER A 930 18.12 -15.52 -22.85
C SER A 930 16.93 -16.50 -22.73
N PRO A 931 17.12 -17.71 -22.15
CA PRO A 931 16.02 -18.63 -21.82
C PRO A 931 15.01 -18.06 -20.82
N PHE A 932 15.32 -16.94 -20.16
CA PHE A 932 14.48 -16.30 -19.13
C PHE A 932 13.08 -15.90 -19.62
N ILE A 933 12.91 -15.69 -20.94
CA ILE A 933 11.60 -15.40 -21.55
C ILE A 933 10.62 -16.56 -21.35
N ASN A 934 11.08 -17.82 -21.30
CA ASN A 934 10.19 -18.97 -21.14
C ASN A 934 9.54 -19.00 -19.74
N ALA A 935 10.20 -18.44 -18.72
CA ALA A 935 9.61 -18.27 -17.40
C ALA A 935 8.51 -17.19 -17.38
N ILE A 936 8.68 -16.12 -18.18
CA ILE A 936 7.73 -15.01 -18.32
C ILE A 936 6.47 -15.47 -19.06
N ILE A 937 6.62 -16.26 -20.13
CA ILE A 937 5.50 -16.79 -20.93
C ILE A 937 4.64 -17.78 -20.12
N HIS A 938 5.25 -18.64 -19.30
CA HIS A 938 4.51 -19.71 -18.60
C HIS A 938 3.98 -19.38 -17.21
N LYS A 939 4.46 -18.33 -16.52
CA LYS A 939 4.05 -18.04 -15.14
C LYS A 939 3.36 -16.70 -14.90
N GLY A 940 3.39 -15.78 -15.87
CA GLY A 940 2.97 -14.40 -15.63
C GLY A 940 3.93 -13.65 -14.69
N PHE A 941 3.67 -12.36 -14.52
CA PHE A 941 4.52 -11.44 -13.75
C PHE A 941 3.91 -11.22 -12.36
N ASP A 942 4.63 -11.62 -11.29
CA ASP A 942 4.26 -11.36 -9.88
C ASP A 942 5.36 -10.52 -9.22
N GLU A 943 4.98 -9.36 -8.68
CA GLU A 943 5.89 -8.37 -8.08
C GLU A 943 6.55 -8.87 -6.79
N ARG A 944 6.02 -9.91 -6.13
CA ARG A 944 6.44 -10.35 -4.79
C ARG A 944 7.79 -11.07 -4.73
N HIS A 945 8.44 -11.32 -5.87
CA HIS A 945 9.83 -11.83 -5.93
C HIS A 945 10.89 -10.75 -6.17
N ALA A 946 10.51 -9.48 -6.35
CA ALA A 946 11.45 -8.40 -6.73
C ALA A 946 12.46 -8.01 -5.62
N TYR A 947 12.16 -8.26 -4.35
CA TYR A 947 12.95 -7.72 -3.23
C TYR A 947 14.25 -8.47 -2.91
N ILE A 948 14.39 -9.74 -3.33
CA ILE A 948 15.57 -10.58 -3.06
C ILE A 948 16.31 -10.95 -4.37
N GLY A 949 16.28 -9.99 -5.31
CA GLY A 949 17.01 -10.01 -6.57
C GLY A 949 17.40 -8.59 -6.97
N GLY A 950 18.10 -7.89 -6.06
CA GLY A 950 18.32 -6.43 -6.08
C GLY A 950 18.46 -5.77 -7.46
N MET A 951 17.30 -5.34 -7.99
CA MET A 951 17.11 -4.45 -9.16
C MET A 951 17.47 -5.01 -10.56
N PHE A 952 17.45 -6.33 -10.78
CA PHE A 952 17.87 -6.92 -12.07
C PHE A 952 16.75 -7.02 -13.14
N GLY A 953 16.90 -6.48 -14.35
CA GLY A 953 17.96 -5.56 -14.77
C GLY A 953 17.98 -5.19 -16.26
N ALA A 954 18.19 -3.89 -16.52
CA ALA A 954 19.28 -3.47 -17.40
C ALA A 954 20.12 -2.44 -16.62
N GLY A 955 20.73 -2.89 -15.53
CA GLY A 955 21.75 -2.11 -14.84
C GLY A 955 23.07 -2.18 -15.59
N ILE A 956 23.39 -1.15 -16.38
CA ILE A 956 24.79 -0.85 -16.70
C ILE A 956 25.29 0.09 -15.60
N TYR A 957 25.80 -0.53 -14.54
CA TYR A 957 26.46 0.15 -13.43
C TYR A 957 27.97 0.13 -13.63
N PHE A 958 28.56 1.31 -13.79
CA PHE A 958 29.98 1.52 -13.56
C PHE A 958 30.24 1.68 -12.06
N ALA A 959 30.92 0.71 -11.44
CA ALA A 959 31.64 0.86 -10.17
C ALA A 959 32.61 -0.33 -10.00
N GLU A 960 33.88 -0.06 -9.71
CA GLU A 960 34.97 -1.05 -9.79
C GLU A 960 34.91 -2.20 -8.74
N ASN A 961 33.97 -2.19 -7.79
CA ASN A 961 34.02 -3.01 -6.58
C ASN A 961 32.78 -3.89 -6.30
N SER A 962 31.96 -4.24 -7.30
CA SER A 962 30.83 -5.17 -7.11
C SER A 962 31.16 -6.61 -7.53
N SER A 963 31.07 -7.55 -6.57
CA SER A 963 31.46 -8.96 -6.76
C SER A 963 30.56 -9.77 -7.71
N LYS A 964 29.34 -9.30 -8.01
CA LYS A 964 28.43 -9.96 -8.96
C LYS A 964 28.72 -9.66 -10.43
N SER A 965 29.38 -8.54 -10.75
CA SER A 965 29.69 -8.14 -12.13
C SER A 965 30.55 -9.18 -12.86
N ASN A 966 31.46 -9.83 -12.12
CA ASN A 966 32.40 -10.82 -12.66
C ASN A 966 31.74 -12.16 -13.06
N GLN A 967 30.52 -12.47 -12.60
CA GLN A 967 29.81 -13.71 -12.98
C GLN A 967 29.22 -13.65 -14.39
N TYR A 968 28.89 -12.47 -14.92
CA TYR A 968 28.48 -12.32 -16.32
C TYR A 968 29.69 -12.32 -17.27
N VAL A 969 30.85 -11.88 -16.76
CA VAL A 969 32.15 -11.99 -17.42
C VAL A 969 32.56 -13.47 -17.56
N TYR A 970 32.36 -14.31 -16.53
CA TYR A 970 32.79 -15.73 -16.52
C TYR A 970 31.67 -16.79 -16.50
N GLY A 971 30.44 -16.41 -16.86
CA GLY A 971 29.32 -17.31 -17.18
C GLY A 971 28.85 -18.30 -16.10
N ILE A 972 27.61 -18.78 -16.24
CA ILE A 972 27.07 -19.80 -15.33
C ILE A 972 27.73 -21.15 -15.68
N GLY A 973 28.68 -21.58 -14.85
CA GLY A 973 29.49 -22.78 -15.10
C GLY A 973 30.99 -22.51 -15.36
N GLY A 974 31.46 -21.26 -15.30
CA GLY A 974 32.91 -20.96 -15.25
C GLY A 974 33.69 -21.15 -16.56
N GLY A 975 33.03 -21.17 -17.72
CA GLY A 975 33.73 -21.09 -19.02
C GLY A 975 34.10 -22.41 -19.69
N THR A 976 33.39 -23.48 -19.32
CA THR A 976 33.56 -24.82 -19.89
C THR A 976 32.95 -25.01 -21.28
N GLY A 977 32.25 -23.99 -21.82
CA GLY A 977 31.53 -24.08 -23.09
C GLY A 977 30.25 -24.91 -23.00
N CYS A 978 29.74 -25.34 -24.15
CA CYS A 978 28.55 -26.20 -24.24
C CYS A 978 28.75 -27.47 -23.39
N PRO A 979 27.87 -27.78 -22.42
CA PRO A 979 28.10 -28.89 -21.49
C PRO A 979 28.14 -30.27 -22.19
N THR A 980 27.40 -30.43 -23.28
CA THR A 980 27.34 -31.67 -24.08
C THR A 980 28.62 -31.89 -24.89
N HIS A 981 29.11 -30.86 -25.59
CA HIS A 981 30.22 -30.96 -26.55
C HIS A 981 31.56 -30.46 -26.01
N LYS A 982 31.56 -29.83 -24.83
CA LYS A 982 32.72 -29.21 -24.14
C LYS A 982 33.52 -28.22 -25.00
N ASP A 983 32.86 -27.60 -25.97
CA ASP A 983 33.39 -26.58 -26.86
C ASP A 983 32.85 -25.20 -26.44
N ARG A 984 33.74 -24.23 -26.25
CA ARG A 984 33.44 -22.83 -25.89
C ARG A 984 32.56 -22.14 -26.93
N SER A 985 32.71 -22.47 -28.21
CA SER A 985 31.89 -21.90 -29.31
C SER A 985 31.04 -22.95 -30.04
N CYS A 986 30.75 -24.09 -29.41
CA CYS A 986 29.99 -25.23 -29.97
C CYS A 986 29.10 -24.89 -31.18
N TYR A 987 29.60 -25.24 -32.37
CA TYR A 987 28.98 -24.98 -33.67
C TYR A 987 27.83 -25.96 -34.00
N VAL A 988 27.68 -27.03 -33.20
CA VAL A 988 26.71 -28.12 -33.43
C VAL A 988 25.33 -27.80 -32.85
N CYS A 989 25.27 -27.18 -31.67
CA CYS A 989 23.99 -26.96 -30.98
C CYS A 989 23.16 -25.84 -31.63
N HIS A 990 21.87 -26.13 -31.82
CA HIS A 990 20.88 -25.11 -32.16
C HIS A 990 20.74 -24.12 -31.00
N ARG A 991 20.60 -22.84 -31.32
CA ARG A 991 20.44 -21.70 -30.42
C ARG A 991 19.17 -20.97 -30.77
N GLN A 992 18.59 -20.28 -29.80
CA GLN A 992 17.41 -19.45 -29.99
C GLN A 992 17.70 -18.02 -29.57
N MET A 993 17.15 -17.07 -30.32
CA MET A 993 17.20 -15.64 -30.04
C MET A 993 15.84 -15.03 -30.33
N LEU A 994 15.42 -14.12 -29.46
CA LEU A 994 14.21 -13.34 -29.65
C LEU A 994 14.59 -11.98 -30.23
N PHE A 995 13.87 -11.53 -31.25
CA PHE A 995 14.05 -10.23 -31.88
C PHE A 995 12.81 -9.38 -31.59
N CYS A 996 13.01 -8.28 -30.87
CA CYS A 996 11.96 -7.47 -30.29
C CYS A 996 11.92 -6.07 -30.91
N ARG A 997 10.72 -5.60 -31.25
CA ARG A 997 10.45 -4.21 -31.66
C ARG A 997 10.31 -3.34 -30.42
N VAL A 998 10.95 -2.18 -30.37
CA VAL A 998 10.90 -1.21 -29.25
C VAL A 998 10.55 0.19 -29.73
N THR A 999 9.91 1.00 -28.89
CA THR A 999 9.48 2.38 -29.22
C THR A 999 10.14 3.43 -28.31
N LEU A 1000 10.60 4.56 -28.88
CA LEU A 1000 11.45 5.56 -28.22
C LEU A 1000 10.91 7.00 -28.28
N GLY A 1001 11.16 7.76 -27.22
CA GLY A 1001 10.76 9.17 -27.04
C GLY A 1001 11.92 10.18 -26.96
N LYS A 1002 11.59 11.42 -26.60
CA LYS A 1002 12.37 12.64 -26.87
C LYS A 1002 13.77 12.75 -26.25
N SER A 1003 14.09 11.96 -25.21
CA SER A 1003 15.39 12.01 -24.52
C SER A 1003 16.54 11.37 -25.31
N PHE A 1004 16.27 10.68 -26.41
CA PHE A 1004 17.29 10.06 -27.26
C PHE A 1004 17.56 10.93 -28.50
N LEU A 1005 18.61 11.76 -28.44
CA LEU A 1005 19.09 12.52 -29.60
C LEU A 1005 19.40 11.58 -30.78
N GLN A 1006 18.82 11.89 -31.94
CA GLN A 1006 18.54 10.94 -33.04
C GLN A 1006 19.76 10.25 -33.71
N PHE A 1007 20.99 10.57 -33.34
CA PHE A 1007 22.20 10.30 -34.13
C PHE A 1007 23.14 9.19 -33.64
N SER A 1008 22.84 8.46 -32.55
CA SER A 1008 23.76 7.44 -32.01
C SER A 1008 23.20 6.02 -31.80
N ALA A 1009 21.88 5.82 -31.79
CA ALA A 1009 21.26 4.53 -31.48
C ALA A 1009 21.23 3.50 -32.64
N MET A 1010 22.07 3.65 -33.67
CA MET A 1010 22.34 2.60 -34.68
C MET A 1010 23.71 1.95 -34.43
N LYS A 1011 23.81 1.23 -33.32
CA LYS A 1011 24.89 0.25 -33.08
C LYS A 1011 24.29 -0.98 -32.44
N MET A 1012 24.32 -2.09 -33.17
CA MET A 1012 23.92 -3.39 -32.67
C MET A 1012 24.78 -3.76 -31.46
N ALA A 1013 24.14 -3.94 -30.29
CA ALA A 1013 24.82 -4.44 -29.12
C ALA A 1013 25.13 -5.93 -29.32
N HIS A 1014 26.38 -6.25 -29.59
CA HIS A 1014 26.83 -7.62 -29.76
C HIS A 1014 26.75 -8.42 -28.46
N ALA A 1015 25.97 -9.51 -28.48
CA ALA A 1015 26.34 -10.77 -27.85
C ALA A 1015 25.49 -11.92 -28.43
N PRO A 1016 26.07 -12.88 -29.17
CA PRO A 1016 25.44 -14.18 -29.37
C PRO A 1016 25.39 -14.90 -28.01
N PRO A 1017 24.23 -15.43 -27.56
CA PRO A 1017 24.11 -16.01 -26.22
C PRO A 1017 24.88 -17.33 -26.11
N GLY A 1018 25.91 -17.34 -25.27
CA GLY A 1018 26.75 -18.53 -25.08
C GLY A 1018 27.93 -18.34 -24.12
N HIS A 1019 27.72 -17.66 -22.98
CA HIS A 1019 28.70 -17.47 -21.90
C HIS A 1019 30.04 -16.80 -22.29
N HIS A 1020 30.17 -15.50 -21.99
CA HIS A 1020 31.32 -14.79 -21.35
C HIS A 1020 31.56 -13.37 -21.87
N SER A 1021 32.03 -12.52 -20.95
CA SER A 1021 32.96 -11.39 -21.16
C SER A 1021 32.75 -10.46 -22.36
N VAL A 1022 32.19 -9.28 -22.09
CA VAL A 1022 32.57 -8.06 -22.82
C VAL A 1022 33.08 -7.03 -21.80
N ILE A 1023 34.39 -6.88 -21.71
CA ILE A 1023 35.04 -5.79 -20.96
C ILE A 1023 35.62 -4.82 -21.96
N GLY A 1024 35.18 -3.56 -21.90
CA GLY A 1024 35.81 -2.43 -22.59
C GLY A 1024 36.18 -1.33 -21.60
N ARG A 1025 37.44 -0.87 -21.63
CA ARG A 1025 37.83 0.38 -20.95
C ARG A 1025 37.50 1.56 -21.88
N PRO A 1026 36.97 2.68 -21.37
CA PRO A 1026 36.86 3.91 -22.15
C PRO A 1026 38.26 4.46 -22.47
N SER A 1027 38.48 4.88 -23.72
CA SER A 1027 39.61 5.72 -24.09
C SER A 1027 39.38 7.17 -23.67
N VAL A 1028 40.46 7.89 -23.38
CA VAL A 1028 40.45 9.30 -22.93
C VAL A 1028 39.67 10.20 -23.92
N ASN A 1029 38.91 11.17 -23.38
CA ASN A 1029 38.17 12.23 -24.09
C ASN A 1029 36.88 11.85 -24.84
N GLY A 1030 36.07 10.92 -24.34
CA GLY A 1030 34.71 10.74 -24.86
C GLY A 1030 33.71 10.15 -23.87
N LEU A 1031 32.81 11.00 -23.33
CA LEU A 1031 31.42 10.69 -22.96
C LEU A 1031 30.72 11.96 -22.43
N ALA A 1032 30.17 12.76 -23.35
CA ALA A 1032 28.92 13.47 -23.07
C ALA A 1032 27.77 12.49 -23.37
N TYR A 1033 26.71 12.52 -22.55
CA TYR A 1033 25.51 11.68 -22.53
C TYR A 1033 25.09 11.03 -23.89
N ALA A 1034 24.64 9.77 -23.93
CA ALA A 1034 23.44 9.32 -23.21
C ALA A 1034 23.50 7.90 -22.60
N GLU A 1035 22.50 7.64 -21.76
CA GLU A 1035 22.37 6.52 -20.83
C GLU A 1035 21.89 5.22 -21.51
N TYR A 1036 22.23 4.07 -20.90
CA TYR A 1036 21.59 2.79 -21.22
C TYR A 1036 20.28 2.67 -20.44
N VAL A 1037 19.18 2.32 -21.12
CA VAL A 1037 17.84 2.29 -20.51
C VAL A 1037 17.24 0.89 -20.47
N ILE A 1038 16.68 0.53 -19.31
CA ILE A 1038 15.83 -0.64 -19.10
C ILE A 1038 14.48 -0.40 -19.77
N TYR A 1039 14.09 -1.21 -20.75
CA TYR A 1039 12.71 -1.19 -21.24
C TYR A 1039 11.80 -1.92 -20.26
N ARG A 1040 10.73 -1.25 -19.80
CA ARG A 1040 9.59 -1.95 -19.18
C ARG A 1040 8.89 -2.78 -20.26
N GLY A 1041 8.29 -3.91 -19.88
CA GLY A 1041 7.75 -4.90 -20.83
C GLY A 1041 6.67 -4.40 -21.81
N GLU A 1042 6.14 -3.20 -21.60
CA GLU A 1042 5.14 -2.54 -22.47
C GLU A 1042 5.78 -1.69 -23.58
N GLN A 1043 7.09 -1.45 -23.50
CA GLN A 1043 7.86 -0.70 -24.51
C GLN A 1043 8.50 -1.61 -25.57
N ALA A 1044 8.31 -2.93 -25.46
CA ALA A 1044 8.93 -3.93 -26.32
C ALA A 1044 7.94 -5.04 -26.73
N TYR A 1045 7.79 -5.28 -28.04
CA TYR A 1045 7.00 -6.38 -28.60
C TYR A 1045 7.94 -7.48 -29.15
N PRO A 1046 7.85 -8.75 -28.69
CA PRO A 1046 8.57 -9.84 -29.34
C PRO A 1046 7.95 -10.09 -30.72
N GLU A 1047 8.71 -9.87 -31.78
CA GLU A 1047 8.22 -9.97 -33.17
C GLU A 1047 8.65 -11.29 -33.80
N TYR A 1048 9.88 -11.75 -33.55
CA TYR A 1048 10.40 -13.01 -34.12
C TYR A 1048 11.17 -13.85 -33.09
N LEU A 1049 10.99 -15.17 -33.15
CA LEU A 1049 11.83 -16.17 -32.50
C LEU A 1049 12.68 -16.86 -33.57
N ILE A 1050 13.99 -16.68 -33.52
CA ILE A 1050 14.95 -17.16 -34.51
C ILE A 1050 15.74 -18.33 -33.91
N THR A 1051 15.64 -19.50 -34.54
CA THR A 1051 16.48 -20.68 -34.23
C THR A 1051 17.61 -20.78 -35.25
N TYR A 1052 18.86 -20.92 -34.79
CA TYR A 1052 20.05 -20.91 -35.64
C TYR A 1052 21.23 -21.69 -35.04
N GLN A 1053 22.23 -22.01 -35.87
CA GLN A 1053 23.60 -22.39 -35.44
C GLN A 1053 24.60 -21.30 -35.82
N ILE A 1054 25.78 -21.28 -35.19
CA ILE A 1054 26.91 -20.50 -35.72
C ILE A 1054 27.81 -21.39 -36.58
N VAL A 1055 28.42 -20.84 -37.63
CA VAL A 1055 29.26 -21.59 -38.57
C VAL A 1055 30.69 -21.10 -38.51
N LYS A 1056 31.63 -22.04 -38.35
CA LYS A 1056 33.07 -21.76 -38.34
C LYS A 1056 33.54 -21.26 -39.72
N PRO A 1057 34.48 -20.31 -39.81
CA PRO A 1057 35.12 -19.97 -41.08
C PRO A 1057 35.80 -21.21 -41.68
N GLU A 1058 35.66 -21.40 -42.99
CA GLU A 1058 36.35 -22.47 -43.70
C GLU A 1058 37.87 -22.22 -43.66
N SER A 1059 38.63 -23.21 -43.19
CA SER A 1059 40.08 -23.10 -43.12
C SER A 1059 40.70 -23.24 -44.51
N LEU A 1060 41.30 -22.17 -45.02
CA LEU A 1060 42.21 -22.24 -46.16
C LEU A 1060 43.29 -23.30 -45.89
N SER A 1061 43.32 -24.35 -46.71
CA SER A 1061 44.31 -25.41 -46.63
C SER A 1061 45.67 -24.93 -47.15
N THR A 1062 46.68 -24.91 -46.30
CA THR A 1062 48.10 -24.71 -46.68
C THR A 1062 49.01 -25.49 -45.72
N PRO A 1063 50.26 -25.85 -46.12
CA PRO A 1063 50.70 -27.23 -46.00
C PRO A 1063 51.57 -27.53 -44.78
N ALA A 1064 51.84 -28.82 -44.56
CA ALA A 1064 52.72 -29.30 -43.50
C ALA A 1064 54.15 -28.73 -43.60
N ALA A 1065 54.64 -28.17 -42.49
CA ALA A 1065 56.04 -27.77 -42.30
C ALA A 1065 56.54 -28.16 -40.90
N THR A 1066 57.31 -29.25 -40.86
CA THR A 1066 58.45 -29.52 -39.96
C THR A 1066 58.43 -29.01 -38.51
N ALA A 1067 58.40 -29.95 -37.56
CA ALA A 1067 58.77 -29.71 -36.18
C ALA A 1067 60.29 -29.82 -35.96
N GLU A 1068 60.91 -28.84 -35.28
CA GLU A 1068 62.24 -28.99 -34.67
C GLU A 1068 62.29 -28.47 -33.22
N GLN A 1069 62.30 -29.46 -32.32
CA GLN A 1069 62.92 -29.59 -30.99
C GLN A 1069 63.63 -28.43 -30.24
N LYS A 1070 63.54 -28.58 -28.90
CA LYS A 1070 64.42 -28.12 -27.80
C LYS A 1070 64.24 -26.65 -27.34
N SER A 1071 64.38 -26.33 -26.05
CA SER A 1071 64.78 -27.14 -24.87
C SER A 1071 63.89 -26.87 -23.66
#